data_AF-D7FNL6-F1
#
_entry.id   AF-D7FNL6-F1
#
_cell.length_a   1.000
_cell.length_b   1.000
_cell.length_c   1.000
_cell.angle_alpha   90.00
_cell.angle_beta   90.00
_cell.angle_gamma   90.00
#
_symmetry.space_group_name_H-M   'P 1'
#
loop_
_entity.id
_entity.type
_entity.pdbx_description
1 polymer ?
#
loop_
_entity_poly.entity_id
_entity_poly.type
_entity_poly.pdbx_seq_one_letter_code
_entity_poly.pdbx_strand_id
1 'polypeptide(L)'
;MSTSSQAPALCVEHSVQSKRKPHLVVDVCKGASNVAPAECLDLLPQNLPLEAAVGLCSGAKGVGPAICTNARDQLRNGPDITVRLCRGASGQGPADCFRRSALATALSTDERVELCVGARTDAPARCAGQVRDRRISPPNKVALCRGASGIAPATCLASTPPSLSAEDRVGLCQGAAEESPTTPTACLKTVPQDLPSASAVALCRGAADKKAAAECAKVARHTVGESSDALMTLCQGASSAAPAHCAKAAFRAGADRRLAAVLCAGSTSLAPASCFAAAPRQIPADVRVETCIGALSTSPALCLAASGPRELQGQPDWEAVCPLDPEAGRRPRRGVDHRLAARVCRDALDDKPALCARAAPLRMSDSDVEVLCAADGQPGGEETADCAAAGLMIGFSGASAASLCRGASSGAPVACAETAAHRIGEAGRLAICKGASSTAPARCANSVSGAGAPSASEVEECREAVPRPSRLHITDLGHEGETLFPDQPMHATLEVWDQWGGKIHKDSSTVVRASVALRGSNGAVANAHGRFNTSDVGVVHFSHLSFSGSGNLTLQFFIDGNDSKDVGAANVPLAAARVIVEETEHGAILRRCRAVFSRLACPWPVKGEGASGEWVSDVGMGTGAPHQVRPSSSVATEAVSTVSGGAGAAWYVMTCQQVLEENGINVAYVYSPSTEPLLALLWYHPGIETLETGAGLPTRDQPAWERLGVDRDASGRELRRAYYRQSLLWHPDRWVRYAIHSARAQDVFELVGDAYEWMVSSSKALERTTNA
;
A
#
# COMPACT_ATOMS: atom_id res chain seq x y z
N MET A 1 -6.21 -2.89 -35.24
CA MET A 1 -6.65 -1.48 -35.10
C MET A 1 -8.17 -1.39 -34.93
N SER A 2 -8.67 -0.39 -34.17
CA SER A 2 -10.06 0.11 -34.12
C SER A 2 -11.09 -0.44 -33.09
N THR A 3 -10.79 -0.36 -31.79
CA THR A 3 -11.84 -0.26 -30.73
C THR A 3 -11.99 1.15 -30.15
N SER A 4 -11.11 2.10 -30.52
CA SER A 4 -11.12 3.48 -29.99
C SER A 4 -12.35 4.31 -30.39
N SER A 5 -13.11 3.94 -31.42
CA SER A 5 -14.19 4.81 -31.93
C SER A 5 -15.53 4.66 -31.20
N GLN A 6 -15.71 3.64 -30.35
CA GLN A 6 -17.00 3.38 -29.68
C GLN A 6 -17.08 3.95 -28.26
N ALA A 7 -15.95 4.30 -27.64
CA ALA A 7 -15.93 4.72 -26.24
C ALA A 7 -16.78 5.98 -25.92
N PRO A 8 -16.83 7.03 -26.76
CA PRO A 8 -17.73 8.17 -26.51
C PRO A 8 -19.21 7.78 -26.56
N ALA A 9 -19.60 6.88 -27.45
CA ALA A 9 -21.00 6.42 -27.57
C ALA A 9 -21.42 5.62 -26.34
N LEU A 10 -20.56 4.69 -25.89
CA LEU A 10 -20.79 3.92 -24.66
C LEU A 10 -20.87 4.82 -23.41
N CYS A 11 -20.05 5.87 -23.35
CA CYS A 11 -20.13 6.86 -22.27
C CYS A 11 -21.48 7.58 -22.27
N VAL A 12 -21.96 8.05 -23.43
CA VAL A 12 -23.26 8.72 -23.55
C VAL A 12 -24.39 7.77 -23.19
N GLU A 13 -24.37 6.53 -23.70
CA GLU A 13 -25.40 5.52 -23.44
C GLU A 13 -25.54 5.21 -21.94
N HIS A 14 -24.41 5.09 -21.22
CA HIS A 14 -24.40 4.91 -19.77
C HIS A 14 -25.03 6.11 -19.05
N SER A 15 -24.64 7.33 -19.41
CA SER A 15 -25.17 8.55 -18.79
C SER A 15 -26.62 8.88 -19.15
N VAL A 16 -27.19 8.38 -20.26
CA VAL A 16 -28.61 8.57 -20.58
C VAL A 16 -29.51 7.88 -19.53
N GLN A 17 -29.01 6.84 -18.87
CA GLN A 17 -29.70 6.21 -17.75
C GLN A 17 -29.72 7.09 -16.50
N SER A 18 -28.76 8.02 -16.38
CA SER A 18 -28.75 8.98 -15.28
C SER A 18 -29.61 10.19 -15.63
N LYS A 19 -30.40 10.68 -14.67
CA LYS A 19 -31.35 11.81 -14.85
C LYS A 19 -30.65 13.18 -15.07
N ARG A 20 -29.44 13.18 -15.63
CA ARG A 20 -28.63 14.39 -15.88
C ARG A 20 -29.10 15.10 -17.16
N LYS A 21 -28.77 16.38 -17.26
CA LYS A 21 -29.14 17.19 -18.43
C LYS A 21 -28.36 16.69 -19.66
N PRO A 22 -29.00 16.49 -20.82
CA PRO A 22 -28.35 15.89 -22.01
C PRO A 22 -27.08 16.61 -22.49
N HIS A 23 -27.03 17.95 -22.44
CA HIS A 23 -25.85 18.72 -22.87
C HIS A 23 -24.62 18.45 -21.99
N LEU A 24 -24.83 18.26 -20.67
CA LEU A 24 -23.76 17.93 -19.73
C LEU A 24 -23.08 16.61 -20.08
N VAL A 25 -23.90 15.61 -20.44
CA VAL A 25 -23.44 14.28 -20.80
C VAL A 25 -22.55 14.33 -22.05
N VAL A 26 -22.99 15.08 -23.07
CA VAL A 26 -22.23 15.25 -24.32
C VAL A 26 -20.88 15.90 -24.06
N ASP A 27 -20.82 16.94 -23.24
CA ASP A 27 -19.58 17.66 -22.94
C ASP A 27 -18.59 16.80 -22.12
N VAL A 28 -19.08 15.99 -21.18
CA VAL A 28 -18.25 15.08 -20.37
C VAL A 28 -17.72 13.90 -21.19
N CYS A 29 -18.54 13.32 -22.05
CA CYS A 29 -18.19 12.15 -22.85
C CYS A 29 -17.42 12.47 -24.13
N LYS A 30 -17.24 13.75 -24.47
CA LYS A 30 -16.48 14.17 -25.65
C LYS A 30 -15.00 13.77 -25.52
N GLY A 31 -14.57 12.83 -26.36
CA GLY A 31 -13.20 12.30 -26.36
C GLY A 31 -12.91 11.26 -25.28
N ALA A 32 -13.95 10.70 -24.64
CA ALA A 32 -13.80 9.64 -23.66
C ALA A 32 -13.18 8.37 -24.29
N SER A 33 -12.21 7.77 -23.60
CA SER A 33 -11.59 6.49 -23.99
C SER A 33 -12.26 5.28 -23.33
N ASN A 34 -13.16 5.49 -22.36
CA ASN A 34 -13.96 4.48 -21.68
C ASN A 34 -15.24 5.12 -21.07
N VAL A 35 -16.02 4.35 -20.31
CA VAL A 35 -17.28 4.81 -19.65
C VAL A 35 -17.05 5.61 -18.37
N ALA A 36 -15.81 5.74 -17.88
CA ALA A 36 -15.54 6.34 -16.57
C ALA A 36 -15.96 7.82 -16.42
N PRO A 37 -15.92 8.68 -17.46
CA PRO A 37 -16.46 10.04 -17.35
C PRO A 37 -17.95 10.07 -16.97
N ALA A 38 -18.75 9.12 -17.49
CA ALA A 38 -20.16 8.98 -17.16
C ALA A 38 -20.37 8.54 -15.70
N GLU A 39 -19.66 7.48 -15.27
CA GLU A 39 -19.72 7.00 -13.88
C GLU A 39 -19.26 8.07 -12.87
N CYS A 40 -18.23 8.84 -13.24
CA CYS A 40 -17.79 10.01 -12.47
C CYS A 40 -18.93 11.03 -12.31
N LEU A 41 -19.62 11.36 -13.40
CA LEU A 41 -20.71 12.34 -13.39
C LEU A 41 -21.89 11.89 -12.51
N ASP A 42 -22.17 10.59 -12.48
CA ASP A 42 -23.28 10.03 -11.72
C ASP A 42 -23.03 10.09 -10.20
N LEU A 43 -21.76 9.99 -9.79
CA LEU A 43 -21.34 10.07 -8.39
C LEU A 43 -21.13 11.50 -7.87
N LEU A 44 -21.20 12.53 -8.74
CA LEU A 44 -21.03 13.93 -8.32
C LEU A 44 -22.26 14.48 -7.56
N PRO A 45 -22.06 15.39 -6.58
CA PRO A 45 -23.16 16.08 -5.91
C PRO A 45 -24.07 16.83 -6.89
N GLN A 46 -25.39 16.80 -6.66
CA GLN A 46 -26.36 17.43 -7.56
C GLN A 46 -26.28 18.97 -7.57
N ASN A 47 -25.74 19.58 -6.51
CA ASN A 47 -25.57 21.02 -6.36
C ASN A 47 -24.30 21.58 -7.00
N LEU A 48 -23.48 20.75 -7.65
CA LEU A 48 -22.26 21.21 -8.29
C LEU A 48 -22.58 22.02 -9.57
N PRO A 49 -21.98 23.21 -9.77
CA PRO A 49 -22.14 23.96 -11.01
C PRO A 49 -21.78 23.13 -12.24
N LEU A 50 -22.53 23.32 -13.32
CA LEU A 50 -22.39 22.55 -14.56
C LEU A 50 -20.95 22.53 -15.08
N GLU A 51 -20.31 23.71 -15.14
CA GLU A 51 -18.93 23.87 -15.61
C GLU A 51 -17.92 23.11 -14.75
N ALA A 52 -18.14 23.07 -13.43
CA ALA A 52 -17.29 22.33 -12.52
C ALA A 52 -17.44 20.81 -12.68
N ALA A 53 -18.67 20.33 -12.94
CA ALA A 53 -18.90 18.92 -13.22
C ALA A 53 -18.19 18.47 -14.52
N VAL A 54 -18.29 19.27 -15.59
CA VAL A 54 -17.55 19.03 -16.85
C VAL A 54 -16.03 19.05 -16.60
N GLY A 55 -15.53 20.05 -15.88
CA GLY A 55 -14.11 20.19 -15.58
C GLY A 55 -13.51 19.03 -14.77
N LEU A 56 -14.30 18.38 -13.91
CA LEU A 56 -13.89 17.24 -13.09
C LEU A 56 -13.88 15.92 -13.85
N CYS A 57 -14.96 15.63 -14.60
CA CYS A 57 -15.17 14.31 -15.19
C CYS A 57 -14.71 14.19 -16.65
N SER A 58 -14.46 15.30 -17.36
CA SER A 58 -13.92 15.24 -18.72
C SER A 58 -12.52 14.60 -18.74
N GLY A 59 -12.40 13.48 -19.48
CA GLY A 59 -11.16 12.69 -19.57
C GLY A 59 -10.82 11.87 -18.32
N ALA A 60 -11.76 11.70 -17.38
CA ALA A 60 -11.56 10.86 -16.22
C ALA A 60 -11.28 9.40 -16.64
N LYS A 61 -10.26 8.78 -16.04
CA LYS A 61 -9.93 7.35 -16.26
C LYS A 61 -10.66 6.41 -15.30
N GLY A 62 -11.38 6.96 -14.31
CA GLY A 62 -12.11 6.24 -13.27
C GLY A 62 -12.98 7.23 -12.46
N VAL A 63 -13.68 6.73 -11.44
CA VAL A 63 -14.57 7.52 -10.55
C VAL A 63 -13.83 8.40 -9.52
N GLY A 64 -12.51 8.41 -9.53
CA GLY A 64 -11.67 9.10 -8.54
C GLY A 64 -11.95 10.61 -8.39
N PRO A 65 -12.20 11.41 -9.46
CA PRO A 65 -12.57 12.82 -9.30
C PRO A 65 -13.86 13.04 -8.51
N ALA A 66 -14.85 12.17 -8.67
CA ALA A 66 -16.10 12.22 -7.93
C ALA A 66 -15.90 11.84 -6.45
N ILE A 67 -15.12 10.79 -6.17
CA ILE A 67 -14.75 10.40 -4.79
C ILE A 67 -14.00 11.54 -4.09
N CYS A 68 -13.03 12.16 -4.76
CA CYS A 68 -12.31 13.34 -4.26
C CYS A 68 -13.27 14.50 -3.96
N THR A 69 -14.25 14.73 -4.84
CA THR A 69 -15.27 15.77 -4.67
C THR A 69 -16.28 15.45 -3.56
N ASN A 70 -16.59 14.19 -3.28
CA ASN A 70 -17.49 13.85 -2.17
C ASN A 70 -16.79 13.98 -0.80
N ALA A 71 -15.47 13.81 -0.75
CA ALA A 71 -14.68 14.16 0.43
C ALA A 71 -14.61 15.70 0.69
N ARG A 72 -15.20 16.52 -0.20
CA ARG A 72 -15.26 17.98 -0.15
C ARG A 72 -16.27 18.54 0.84
N ASP A 73 -17.20 17.79 1.42
CA ASP A 73 -18.12 18.38 2.42
C ASP A 73 -17.39 19.04 3.62
N GLN A 74 -16.08 18.77 3.75
CA GLN A 74 -15.17 19.41 4.71
C GLN A 74 -14.35 20.60 4.15
N LEU A 75 -14.36 20.82 2.84
CA LEU A 75 -13.66 21.88 2.13
C LEU A 75 -14.67 22.98 1.79
N ARG A 76 -14.85 23.97 2.67
CA ARG A 76 -15.68 25.19 2.47
C ARG A 76 -15.18 26.11 1.32
N ASN A 77 -14.55 25.55 0.31
CA ASN A 77 -13.89 26.25 -0.78
C ASN A 77 -14.79 26.30 -2.03
N GLY A 78 -14.52 27.30 -2.88
CA GLY A 78 -15.23 27.50 -4.14
C GLY A 78 -15.08 26.33 -5.14
N PRO A 79 -15.95 26.27 -6.15
CA PRO A 79 -15.93 25.21 -7.17
C PRO A 79 -14.61 25.17 -7.97
N ASP A 80 -13.96 26.31 -8.20
CA ASP A 80 -12.68 26.37 -8.95
C ASP A 80 -11.55 25.58 -8.27
N ILE A 81 -11.37 25.78 -6.96
CA ILE A 81 -10.40 25.03 -6.14
C ILE A 81 -10.69 23.53 -6.20
N THR A 82 -11.96 23.15 -6.17
CA THR A 82 -12.39 21.74 -6.23
C THR A 82 -12.00 21.11 -7.56
N VAL A 83 -12.28 21.81 -8.67
CA VAL A 83 -11.92 21.34 -10.02
C VAL A 83 -10.41 21.18 -10.13
N ARG A 84 -9.63 22.21 -9.75
CA ARG A 84 -8.17 22.17 -9.81
C ARG A 84 -7.58 21.03 -8.99
N LEU A 85 -8.12 20.79 -7.79
CA LEU A 85 -7.62 19.77 -6.87
C LEU A 85 -7.99 18.34 -7.29
N CYS A 86 -9.23 18.12 -7.73
CA CYS A 86 -9.78 16.77 -7.94
C CYS A 86 -9.75 16.30 -9.40
N ARG A 87 -9.42 17.16 -10.36
CA ARG A 87 -9.29 16.76 -11.77
C ARG A 87 -8.20 15.71 -11.94
N GLY A 88 -8.56 14.56 -12.51
CA GLY A 88 -7.64 13.43 -12.72
C GLY A 88 -7.28 12.65 -11.44
N ALA A 89 -7.95 12.92 -10.31
CA ALA A 89 -7.73 12.16 -9.08
C ALA A 89 -8.05 10.67 -9.28
N SER A 90 -7.26 9.79 -8.66
CA SER A 90 -7.52 8.33 -8.63
C SER A 90 -8.35 7.90 -7.42
N GLY A 91 -8.62 8.79 -6.47
CA GLY A 91 -9.38 8.54 -5.24
C GLY A 91 -9.44 9.80 -4.36
N GLN A 92 -9.66 9.64 -3.05
CA GLN A 92 -9.80 10.76 -2.09
C GLN A 92 -8.50 11.45 -1.68
N GLY A 93 -7.34 10.94 -2.10
CA GLY A 93 -6.01 11.41 -1.69
C GLY A 93 -5.79 12.93 -1.79
N PRO A 94 -6.16 13.61 -2.89
CA PRO A 94 -5.98 15.06 -3.01
C PRO A 94 -6.80 15.85 -1.97
N ALA A 95 -8.04 15.41 -1.68
CA ALA A 95 -8.90 16.06 -0.70
C ALA A 95 -8.38 15.87 0.75
N ASP A 96 -7.92 14.67 1.09
CA ASP A 96 -7.31 14.38 2.40
C ASP A 96 -6.02 15.17 2.61
N CYS A 97 -5.15 15.20 1.58
CA CYS A 97 -3.96 16.05 1.57
C CYS A 97 -4.32 17.53 1.78
N PHE A 98 -5.27 18.04 1.01
CA PHE A 98 -5.63 19.45 1.08
C PHE A 98 -6.18 19.80 2.47
N ARG A 99 -7.02 18.96 3.07
CA ARG A 99 -7.53 19.15 4.43
C ARG A 99 -6.40 19.21 5.45
N ARG A 100 -5.48 18.23 5.41
CA ARG A 100 -4.36 18.15 6.34
C ARG A 100 -3.37 19.30 6.18
N SER A 101 -3.19 19.81 4.97
CA SER A 101 -2.30 20.96 4.72
C SER A 101 -2.76 22.24 5.42
N ALA A 102 -4.01 22.34 5.87
CA ALA A 102 -4.48 23.44 6.72
C ALA A 102 -3.69 23.54 8.04
N LEU A 103 -3.14 22.42 8.52
CA LEU A 103 -2.34 22.36 9.75
C LEU A 103 -0.89 22.84 9.53
N ALA A 104 -0.42 22.92 8.27
CA ALA A 104 0.88 23.48 7.95
C ALA A 104 0.75 25.02 7.91
N THR A 105 1.21 25.69 8.97
CA THR A 105 0.92 27.09 9.30
C THR A 105 1.51 28.17 8.38
N ALA A 106 1.78 27.87 7.10
CA ALA A 106 2.46 28.82 6.21
C ALA A 106 2.12 28.69 4.71
N LEU A 107 1.11 27.89 4.31
CA LEU A 107 0.74 27.73 2.90
C LEU A 107 -0.57 28.47 2.58
N SER A 108 -0.54 29.26 1.52
CA SER A 108 -1.74 29.84 0.91
C SER A 108 -2.66 28.75 0.32
N THR A 109 -3.91 29.10 0.03
CA THR A 109 -4.87 28.17 -0.58
C THR A 109 -4.37 27.61 -1.91
N ASP A 110 -3.74 28.45 -2.76
CA ASP A 110 -3.19 28.00 -4.05
C ASP A 110 -2.01 27.05 -3.88
N GLU A 111 -1.09 27.34 -2.97
CA GLU A 111 0.05 26.46 -2.66
C GLU A 111 -0.41 25.11 -2.11
N ARG A 112 -1.50 25.10 -1.33
CA ARG A 112 -2.12 23.86 -0.85
C ARG A 112 -2.74 23.05 -1.99
N VAL A 113 -3.35 23.70 -2.99
CA VAL A 113 -3.81 23.01 -4.20
C VAL A 113 -2.62 22.42 -4.93
N GLU A 114 -1.59 23.21 -5.21
CA GLU A 114 -0.40 22.75 -5.94
C GLU A 114 0.32 21.58 -5.26
N LEU A 115 0.37 21.59 -3.92
CA LEU A 115 0.94 20.50 -3.13
C LEU A 115 0.16 19.19 -3.27
N CYS A 116 -1.17 19.28 -3.37
CA CYS A 116 -2.07 18.12 -3.24
C CYS A 116 -2.65 17.60 -4.56
N VAL A 117 -2.51 18.33 -5.67
CA VAL A 117 -2.90 17.84 -7.00
C VAL A 117 -2.17 16.53 -7.34
N GLY A 118 -2.95 15.50 -7.66
CA GLY A 118 -2.45 14.17 -8.00
C GLY A 118 -1.98 13.31 -6.81
N ALA A 119 -2.13 13.80 -5.56
CA ALA A 119 -1.75 13.06 -4.38
C ALA A 119 -2.58 11.77 -4.22
N ARG A 120 -1.93 10.65 -3.91
CA ARG A 120 -2.60 9.38 -3.62
C ARG A 120 -3.06 9.27 -2.17
N THR A 121 -2.44 10.01 -1.27
CA THR A 121 -2.67 10.03 0.19
C THR A 121 -2.46 11.45 0.73
N ASP A 122 -2.61 11.65 2.05
CA ASP A 122 -2.28 12.89 2.77
C ASP A 122 -0.76 13.10 2.99
N ALA A 123 0.09 12.25 2.43
CA ALA A 123 1.54 12.30 2.63
C ALA A 123 2.22 13.62 2.22
N PRO A 124 1.90 14.26 1.07
CA PRO A 124 2.49 15.55 0.71
C PRO A 124 2.27 16.63 1.79
N ALA A 125 1.08 16.66 2.40
CA ALA A 125 0.77 17.58 3.49
C ALA A 125 1.55 17.28 4.77
N ARG A 126 1.74 16.00 5.12
CA ARG A 126 2.60 15.61 6.26
C ARG A 126 4.06 15.98 6.02
N CYS A 127 4.56 15.74 4.81
CA CYS A 127 5.90 16.16 4.40
C CYS A 127 6.07 17.67 4.60
N ALA A 128 5.15 18.49 4.04
CA ALA A 128 5.24 19.94 4.14
C ALA A 128 5.15 20.44 5.60
N GLY A 129 4.30 19.82 6.42
CA GLY A 129 4.19 20.11 7.85
C GLY A 129 5.45 19.78 8.66
N GLN A 130 6.26 18.82 8.19
CA GLN A 130 7.51 18.43 8.84
C GLN A 130 8.70 19.33 8.47
N VAL A 131 8.58 20.18 7.44
CA VAL A 131 9.62 21.15 7.05
C VAL A 131 9.65 22.31 8.05
N ARG A 132 10.51 22.17 9.08
CA ARG A 132 10.74 23.18 10.13
C ARG A 132 11.77 24.26 9.76
N ASP A 133 12.52 24.08 8.68
CA ASP A 133 13.54 25.05 8.26
C ASP A 133 12.90 26.32 7.70
N ARG A 134 13.05 27.43 8.43
CA ARG A 134 12.48 28.74 8.09
C ARG A 134 13.08 29.37 6.84
N ARG A 135 14.23 28.88 6.37
CA ARG A 135 14.87 29.35 5.13
C ARG A 135 14.19 28.80 3.88
N ILE A 136 13.34 27.78 4.03
CA ILE A 136 12.58 27.20 2.92
C ILE A 136 11.26 27.95 2.78
N SER A 137 11.15 28.73 1.70
CA SER A 137 9.95 29.48 1.34
C SER A 137 8.76 28.54 1.08
N PRO A 138 7.50 29.02 1.22
CA PRO A 138 6.32 28.23 0.91
C PRO A 138 6.31 27.56 -0.48
N PRO A 139 6.70 28.22 -1.60
CA PRO A 139 6.81 27.56 -2.90
C PRO A 139 7.84 26.42 -2.93
N ASN A 140 8.97 26.61 -2.22
CA ASN A 140 10.01 25.58 -2.09
C ASN A 140 9.54 24.38 -1.25
N LYS A 141 8.66 24.59 -0.26
CA LYS A 141 8.00 23.48 0.46
C LYS A 141 7.07 22.69 -0.44
N VAL A 142 6.30 23.38 -1.28
CA VAL A 142 5.43 22.75 -2.28
C VAL A 142 6.26 21.92 -3.25
N ALA A 143 7.31 22.49 -3.83
CA ALA A 143 8.21 21.80 -4.76
C ALA A 143 8.85 20.54 -4.14
N LEU A 144 9.30 20.63 -2.89
CA LEU A 144 9.91 19.51 -2.16
C LEU A 144 8.94 18.35 -1.93
N CYS A 145 7.71 18.65 -1.52
CA CYS A 145 6.76 17.65 -1.01
C CYS A 145 5.69 17.22 -2.01
N ARG A 146 5.59 17.87 -3.17
CA ARG A 146 4.64 17.50 -4.22
C ARG A 146 4.90 16.06 -4.71
N GLY A 147 3.85 15.23 -4.67
CA GLY A 147 3.93 13.82 -5.07
C GLY A 147 4.59 12.89 -4.05
N ALA A 148 4.97 13.38 -2.85
CA ALA A 148 5.58 12.55 -1.83
C ALA A 148 4.64 11.43 -1.35
N SER A 149 5.17 10.21 -1.21
CA SER A 149 4.45 9.06 -0.64
C SER A 149 4.51 8.99 0.89
N GLY A 150 5.40 9.78 1.52
CA GLY A 150 5.49 9.94 2.96
C GLY A 150 6.27 11.20 3.37
N ILE A 151 7.06 11.13 4.45
CA ILE A 151 7.82 12.26 5.01
C ILE A 151 9.30 12.27 4.62
N ALA A 152 9.77 11.30 3.83
CA ALA A 152 11.17 11.17 3.44
C ALA A 152 11.81 12.43 2.83
N PRO A 153 11.15 13.21 1.95
CA PRO A 153 11.74 14.45 1.43
C PRO A 153 12.05 15.47 2.53
N ALA A 154 11.19 15.58 3.56
CA ALA A 154 11.44 16.46 4.70
C ALA A 154 12.59 15.95 5.59
N THR A 155 12.69 14.63 5.80
CA THR A 155 13.82 14.01 6.54
C THR A 155 15.14 14.17 5.79
N CYS A 156 15.12 14.01 4.46
CA CYS A 156 16.25 14.31 3.59
C CYS A 156 16.71 15.75 3.80
N LEU A 157 15.78 16.71 3.69
CA LEU A 157 16.06 18.14 3.84
C LEU A 157 16.66 18.46 5.21
N ALA A 158 16.18 17.83 6.28
CA ALA A 158 16.75 18.01 7.62
C ALA A 158 18.21 17.53 7.73
N SER A 159 18.62 16.58 6.88
CA SER A 159 19.97 16.02 6.84
C SER A 159 20.90 16.74 5.84
N THR A 160 20.37 17.69 5.04
CA THR A 160 21.17 18.42 4.04
C THR A 160 22.09 19.47 4.69
N PRO A 161 23.33 19.63 4.18
CA PRO A 161 24.21 20.69 4.65
C PRO A 161 23.59 22.08 4.50
N PRO A 162 23.71 22.97 5.50
CA PRO A 162 23.14 24.32 5.44
C PRO A 162 23.87 25.25 4.47
N SER A 163 25.02 24.84 3.93
CA SER A 163 25.81 25.59 2.95
C SER A 163 25.22 25.57 1.53
N LEU A 164 24.33 24.63 1.24
CA LEU A 164 23.59 24.60 -0.02
C LEU A 164 22.49 25.67 -0.03
N SER A 165 22.22 26.22 -1.22
CA SER A 165 21.07 27.12 -1.44
C SER A 165 19.75 26.40 -1.13
N ALA A 166 18.68 27.15 -0.85
CA ALA A 166 17.38 26.55 -0.57
C ALA A 166 16.87 25.72 -1.76
N GLU A 167 17.09 26.22 -2.97
CA GLU A 167 16.73 25.60 -4.24
C GLU A 167 17.49 24.28 -4.46
N ASP A 168 18.80 24.27 -4.20
CA ASP A 168 19.64 23.07 -4.31
C ASP A 168 19.20 21.98 -3.30
N ARG A 169 18.88 22.39 -2.07
CA ARG A 169 18.42 21.46 -1.03
C ARG A 169 17.07 20.84 -1.38
N VAL A 170 16.15 21.64 -1.91
CA VAL A 170 14.86 21.16 -2.42
C VAL A 170 15.08 20.20 -3.58
N GLY A 171 15.89 20.60 -4.57
CA GLY A 171 16.21 19.79 -5.73
C GLY A 171 16.88 18.46 -5.37
N LEU A 172 17.74 18.42 -4.35
CA LEU A 172 18.39 17.19 -3.92
C LEU A 172 17.41 16.20 -3.28
N CYS A 173 16.46 16.72 -2.50
CA CYS A 173 15.57 15.91 -1.67
C CYS A 173 14.19 15.62 -2.28
N GLN A 174 13.87 16.26 -3.41
CA GLN A 174 12.64 15.99 -4.15
C GLN A 174 12.61 14.53 -4.62
N GLY A 175 11.55 13.80 -4.24
CA GLY A 175 11.39 12.38 -4.59
C GLY A 175 12.18 11.40 -3.73
N ALA A 176 12.76 11.82 -2.60
CA ALA A 176 13.42 10.90 -1.66
C ALA A 176 12.44 9.79 -1.20
N ALA A 177 12.90 8.54 -1.26
CA ALA A 177 12.11 7.35 -0.92
C ALA A 177 12.07 7.09 0.59
N GLU A 178 10.96 6.52 1.07
CA GLU A 178 10.74 6.19 2.50
C GLU A 178 11.76 5.20 3.06
N GLU A 179 12.20 4.23 2.25
CA GLU A 179 13.18 3.22 2.66
C GLU A 179 14.59 3.81 2.85
N SER A 180 14.82 5.02 2.34
CA SER A 180 16.17 5.60 2.21
C SER A 180 16.17 7.14 2.16
N PRO A 181 15.61 7.82 3.17
CA PRO A 181 15.42 9.27 3.14
C PRO A 181 16.75 10.05 3.15
N THR A 182 17.85 9.44 3.61
CA THR A 182 19.17 10.10 3.70
C THR A 182 20.10 9.73 2.55
N THR A 183 19.65 8.95 1.57
CA THR A 183 20.52 8.50 0.47
C THR A 183 20.99 9.64 -0.44
N PRO A 184 20.15 10.60 -0.85
CA PRO A 184 20.62 11.75 -1.64
C PRO A 184 21.70 12.58 -0.92
N THR A 185 21.57 12.75 0.40
CA THR A 185 22.55 13.48 1.21
C THR A 185 23.83 12.69 1.47
N ALA A 186 23.73 11.37 1.60
CA ALA A 186 24.91 10.50 1.65
C ALA A 186 25.68 10.51 0.32
N CYS A 187 24.96 10.43 -0.81
CA CYS A 187 25.53 10.58 -2.14
C CYS A 187 26.31 11.89 -2.25
N LEU A 188 25.70 13.03 -1.88
CA LEU A 188 26.34 14.34 -1.97
C LEU A 188 27.68 14.41 -1.21
N LYS A 189 27.77 13.74 -0.05
CA LYS A 189 29.01 13.68 0.75
C LYS A 189 30.13 12.87 0.10
N THR A 190 29.80 11.99 -0.84
CA THR A 190 30.74 11.09 -1.53
C THR A 190 31.15 11.59 -2.92
N VAL A 191 30.40 12.51 -3.51
CA VAL A 191 30.73 13.13 -4.80
C VAL A 191 32.05 13.94 -4.67
N PRO A 192 32.92 13.95 -5.71
CA PRO A 192 34.13 14.77 -5.70
C PRO A 192 33.82 16.25 -5.37
N GLN A 193 34.59 16.83 -4.43
CA GLN A 193 34.31 18.16 -3.87
C GLN A 193 34.48 19.32 -4.85
N ASP A 194 35.16 19.07 -5.97
CA ASP A 194 35.41 20.04 -7.01
C ASP A 194 34.31 20.08 -8.09
N LEU A 195 33.30 19.20 -8.01
CA LEU A 195 32.09 19.37 -8.80
C LEU A 195 31.34 20.63 -8.36
N PRO A 196 30.86 21.46 -9.30
CA PRO A 196 29.91 22.54 -8.98
C PRO A 196 28.71 21.98 -8.20
N SER A 197 28.24 22.71 -7.19
CA SER A 197 27.14 22.26 -6.31
C SER A 197 25.89 21.86 -7.09
N ALA A 198 25.54 22.61 -8.15
CA ALA A 198 24.41 22.32 -9.02
C ALA A 198 24.53 20.95 -9.71
N SER A 199 25.73 20.59 -10.19
CA SER A 199 26.00 19.28 -10.81
C SER A 199 25.99 18.16 -9.77
N ALA A 200 26.57 18.38 -8.59
CA ALA A 200 26.55 17.40 -7.51
C ALA A 200 25.11 17.11 -7.02
N VAL A 201 24.27 18.14 -6.93
CA VAL A 201 22.85 18.04 -6.58
C VAL A 201 22.07 17.29 -7.65
N ALA A 202 22.26 17.65 -8.92
CA ALA A 202 21.59 16.98 -10.03
C ALA A 202 21.96 15.49 -10.11
N LEU A 203 23.22 15.16 -9.83
CA LEU A 203 23.72 13.78 -9.85
C LEU A 203 23.11 12.93 -8.74
N CYS A 204 22.95 13.49 -7.54
CA CYS A 204 22.45 12.78 -6.37
C CYS A 204 20.92 12.82 -6.21
N ARG A 205 20.21 13.59 -7.06
CA ARG A 205 18.74 13.62 -7.08
C ARG A 205 18.18 12.24 -7.43
N GLY A 206 17.36 11.68 -6.55
CA GLY A 206 16.73 10.37 -6.76
C GLY A 206 17.69 9.18 -6.64
N ALA A 207 18.89 9.36 -6.08
CA ALA A 207 19.82 8.26 -5.87
C ALA A 207 19.20 7.15 -5.00
N ALA A 208 19.13 5.93 -5.55
CA ALA A 208 18.63 4.75 -4.83
C ALA A 208 19.72 4.14 -3.91
N ASP A 209 20.99 4.30 -4.27
CA ASP A 209 22.15 3.84 -3.49
C ASP A 209 23.05 5.01 -3.08
N LYS A 210 23.63 4.92 -1.88
CA LYS A 210 24.43 5.98 -1.26
C LYS A 210 25.75 6.26 -1.99
N LYS A 211 26.27 5.29 -2.75
CA LYS A 211 27.59 5.32 -3.37
C LYS A 211 27.53 5.22 -4.89
N ALA A 212 26.52 4.58 -5.46
CA ALA A 212 26.47 4.27 -6.89
C ALA A 212 26.73 5.47 -7.82
N ALA A 213 25.94 6.53 -7.68
CA ALA A 213 26.08 7.73 -8.52
C ALA A 213 27.42 8.44 -8.30
N ALA A 214 27.92 8.45 -7.05
CA ALA A 214 29.21 9.06 -6.72
C ALA A 214 30.41 8.25 -7.25
N GLU A 215 30.38 6.93 -7.13
CA GLU A 215 31.38 6.04 -7.72
C GLU A 215 31.35 6.09 -9.25
N CYS A 216 30.15 6.15 -9.84
CA CYS A 216 29.99 6.40 -11.28
C CYS A 216 30.70 7.71 -11.67
N ALA A 217 30.41 8.83 -10.99
CA ALA A 217 31.03 10.12 -11.30
C ALA A 217 32.55 10.11 -11.12
N LYS A 218 33.06 9.44 -10.07
CA LYS A 218 34.49 9.26 -9.82
C LYS A 218 35.19 8.53 -10.97
N VAL A 219 34.61 7.44 -11.46
CA VAL A 219 35.16 6.68 -12.61
C VAL A 219 34.98 7.44 -13.93
N ALA A 220 33.82 8.08 -14.12
CA ALA A 220 33.47 8.82 -15.33
C ALA A 220 34.39 10.01 -15.55
N ARG A 221 34.80 10.72 -14.49
CA ARG A 221 35.69 11.88 -14.59
C ARG A 221 37.02 11.57 -15.30
N HIS A 222 37.59 10.39 -15.06
CA HIS A 222 38.79 9.95 -15.76
C HIS A 222 38.56 9.56 -17.23
N THR A 223 37.30 9.40 -17.63
CA THR A 223 36.89 8.87 -18.93
C THR A 223 36.35 9.96 -19.86
N VAL A 224 35.34 10.72 -19.40
CA VAL A 224 34.68 11.78 -20.17
C VAL A 224 35.29 13.17 -19.94
N GLY A 225 36.29 13.28 -19.05
CA GLY A 225 36.96 14.53 -18.72
C GLY A 225 36.12 15.44 -17.83
N GLU A 226 36.38 16.75 -17.88
CA GLU A 226 35.75 17.77 -17.01
C GLU A 226 34.40 18.29 -17.56
N SER A 227 33.83 17.64 -18.58
CA SER A 227 32.53 18.04 -19.12
C SER A 227 31.41 17.63 -18.16
N SER A 228 30.88 18.60 -17.41
CA SER A 228 29.76 18.39 -16.49
C SER A 228 28.54 17.75 -17.18
N ASP A 229 28.21 18.16 -18.41
CA ASP A 229 27.07 17.63 -19.17
C ASP A 229 27.22 16.13 -19.48
N ALA A 230 28.43 15.71 -19.87
CA ALA A 230 28.71 14.30 -20.15
C ALA A 230 28.66 13.44 -18.88
N LEU A 231 29.16 13.98 -17.76
CA LEU A 231 29.12 13.31 -16.46
C LEU A 231 27.66 13.16 -15.97
N MET A 232 26.86 14.21 -16.13
CA MET A 232 25.44 14.19 -15.77
C MET A 232 24.65 13.20 -16.62
N THR A 233 24.81 13.24 -17.94
CA THR A 233 24.16 12.30 -18.87
C THR A 233 24.49 10.85 -18.53
N LEU A 234 25.72 10.58 -18.12
CA LEU A 234 26.19 9.22 -17.87
C LEU A 234 25.77 8.67 -16.50
N CYS A 235 25.83 9.49 -15.45
CA CYS A 235 25.73 9.00 -14.07
C CYS A 235 24.45 9.40 -13.33
N GLN A 236 23.57 10.22 -13.92
CA GLN A 236 22.29 10.58 -13.32
C GLN A 236 21.41 9.33 -13.18
N GLY A 237 20.95 9.05 -11.95
CA GLY A 237 20.12 7.88 -11.64
C GLY A 237 20.86 6.53 -11.67
N ALA A 238 22.20 6.52 -11.76
CA ALA A 238 22.97 5.29 -11.78
C ALA A 238 22.84 4.49 -10.48
N SER A 239 22.51 3.20 -10.60
CA SER A 239 22.46 2.24 -9.48
C SER A 239 23.80 1.54 -9.21
N SER A 240 24.81 1.75 -10.06
CA SER A 240 26.18 1.27 -9.89
C SER A 240 27.19 2.14 -10.66
N ALA A 241 28.48 1.79 -10.62
CA ALA A 241 29.51 2.40 -11.48
C ALA A 241 29.51 1.86 -12.93
N ALA A 242 28.58 0.95 -13.28
CA ALA A 242 28.54 0.32 -14.60
C ALA A 242 28.47 1.31 -15.79
N PRO A 243 27.67 2.40 -15.75
CA PRO A 243 27.67 3.40 -16.82
C PRO A 243 29.07 3.96 -17.11
N ALA A 244 29.82 4.30 -16.06
CA ALA A 244 31.17 4.83 -16.21
C ALA A 244 32.16 3.79 -16.78
N HIS A 245 32.04 2.52 -16.37
CA HIS A 245 32.85 1.44 -16.93
C HIS A 245 32.49 1.16 -18.40
N CYS A 246 31.19 1.20 -18.74
CA CYS A 246 30.71 1.10 -20.12
C CYS A 246 31.29 2.25 -20.97
N ALA A 247 31.20 3.50 -20.52
CA ALA A 247 31.72 4.64 -21.27
C ALA A 247 33.24 4.52 -21.49
N LYS A 248 33.97 3.99 -20.51
CA LYS A 248 35.42 3.73 -20.62
C LYS A 248 35.73 2.67 -21.66
N ALA A 249 34.92 1.61 -21.74
CA ALA A 249 35.04 0.59 -22.77
C ALA A 249 34.66 1.12 -24.17
N ALA A 250 33.58 1.90 -24.28
CA ALA A 250 33.14 2.52 -25.53
C ALA A 250 34.19 3.51 -26.08
N PHE A 251 34.78 4.33 -25.21
CA PHE A 251 35.86 5.24 -25.58
C PHE A 251 37.08 4.48 -26.13
N ARG A 252 37.46 3.37 -25.50
CA ARG A 252 38.54 2.49 -26.01
C ARG A 252 38.19 1.84 -27.35
N ALA A 253 36.90 1.64 -27.63
CA ALA A 253 36.39 1.13 -28.90
C ALA A 253 36.27 2.21 -30.00
N GLY A 254 36.62 3.47 -29.69
CA GLY A 254 36.66 4.58 -30.65
C GLY A 254 35.44 5.51 -30.62
N ALA A 255 34.52 5.38 -29.65
CA ALA A 255 33.50 6.40 -29.42
C ALA A 255 34.14 7.67 -28.86
N ASP A 256 33.68 8.86 -29.30
CA ASP A 256 34.07 10.10 -28.62
C ASP A 256 33.42 10.18 -27.22
N ARG A 257 33.86 11.14 -26.40
CA ARG A 257 33.43 11.26 -25.00
C ARG A 257 31.93 11.54 -24.83
N ARG A 258 31.31 12.29 -25.75
CA ARG A 258 29.87 12.59 -25.70
C ARG A 258 29.06 11.37 -26.14
N LEU A 259 29.46 10.73 -27.24
CA LEU A 259 28.83 9.51 -27.74
C LEU A 259 28.94 8.36 -26.73
N ALA A 260 30.09 8.20 -26.06
CA ALA A 260 30.27 7.21 -25.00
C ALA A 260 29.35 7.48 -23.78
N ALA A 261 29.11 8.76 -23.45
CA ALA A 261 28.20 9.13 -22.36
C ALA A 261 26.75 8.79 -22.71
N VAL A 262 26.30 9.11 -23.93
CA VAL A 262 24.94 8.81 -24.41
C VAL A 262 24.70 7.30 -24.53
N LEU A 263 25.65 6.57 -25.11
CA LEU A 263 25.56 5.11 -25.30
C LEU A 263 25.39 4.35 -23.98
N CYS A 264 26.06 4.82 -22.92
CA CYS A 264 26.14 4.12 -21.65
C CYS A 264 25.25 4.72 -20.55
N ALA A 265 24.46 5.75 -20.86
CA ALA A 265 23.52 6.34 -19.92
C ALA A 265 22.52 5.28 -19.43
N GLY A 266 22.41 5.10 -18.12
CA GLY A 266 21.52 4.11 -17.49
C GLY A 266 21.93 2.64 -17.65
N SER A 267 23.10 2.33 -18.25
CA SER A 267 23.52 0.94 -18.45
C SER A 267 23.87 0.25 -17.13
N THR A 268 23.43 -1.00 -16.95
CA THR A 268 23.78 -1.84 -15.80
C THR A 268 24.95 -2.79 -16.08
N SER A 269 25.47 -2.82 -17.31
CA SER A 269 26.52 -3.73 -17.77
C SER A 269 27.43 -3.09 -18.83
N LEU A 270 28.43 -3.85 -19.33
CA LEU A 270 29.31 -3.46 -20.43
C LEU A 270 28.72 -3.75 -21.82
N ALA A 271 27.50 -4.26 -21.90
CA ALA A 271 26.89 -4.71 -23.15
C ALA A 271 26.75 -3.61 -24.21
N PRO A 272 26.30 -2.36 -23.91
CA PRO A 272 26.24 -1.29 -24.91
C PRO A 272 27.60 -0.98 -25.54
N ALA A 273 28.66 -0.95 -24.72
CA ALA A 273 30.02 -0.75 -25.21
C ALA A 273 30.55 -1.93 -26.03
N SER A 274 30.18 -3.16 -25.66
CA SER A 274 30.56 -4.38 -26.39
C SER A 274 29.83 -4.46 -27.73
N CYS A 275 28.54 -4.11 -27.76
CA CYS A 275 27.75 -3.93 -28.98
C CYS A 275 28.42 -2.89 -29.89
N PHE A 276 28.73 -1.71 -29.35
CA PHE A 276 29.40 -0.67 -30.12
C PHE A 276 30.74 -1.16 -30.68
N ALA A 277 31.56 -1.88 -29.90
CA ALA A 277 32.83 -2.43 -30.36
C ALA A 277 32.68 -3.50 -31.46
N ALA A 278 31.63 -4.32 -31.39
CA ALA A 278 31.32 -5.34 -32.39
C ALA A 278 30.78 -4.76 -33.70
N ALA A 279 30.17 -3.56 -33.67
CA ALA A 279 29.62 -2.94 -34.86
C ALA A 279 30.72 -2.54 -35.86
N PRO A 280 30.54 -2.80 -37.18
CA PRO A 280 31.54 -2.52 -38.21
C PRO A 280 32.02 -1.07 -38.17
N ARG A 281 33.35 -0.87 -38.20
CA ARG A 281 33.96 0.48 -38.12
C ARG A 281 33.66 1.37 -39.33
N GLN A 282 33.19 0.78 -40.43
CA GLN A 282 32.77 1.54 -41.62
C GLN A 282 31.47 2.32 -41.38
N ILE A 283 30.70 1.95 -40.35
CA ILE A 283 29.45 2.62 -40.01
C ILE A 283 29.77 3.85 -39.14
N PRO A 284 29.17 5.02 -39.43
CA PRO A 284 29.32 6.22 -38.62
C PRO A 284 29.04 5.96 -37.12
N ALA A 285 29.83 6.59 -36.25
CA ALA A 285 29.80 6.31 -34.81
C ALA A 285 28.46 6.66 -34.15
N ASP A 286 27.76 7.68 -34.63
CA ASP A 286 26.41 8.05 -34.23
C ASP A 286 25.39 6.94 -34.49
N VAL A 287 25.39 6.36 -35.70
CA VAL A 287 24.51 5.22 -36.05
C VAL A 287 24.82 3.99 -35.20
N ARG A 288 26.10 3.72 -34.94
CA ARG A 288 26.52 2.63 -34.04
C ARG A 288 26.05 2.87 -32.61
N VAL A 289 26.03 4.12 -32.13
CA VAL A 289 25.50 4.46 -30.82
C VAL A 289 23.99 4.24 -30.79
N GLU A 290 23.24 4.79 -31.74
CA GLU A 290 21.79 4.63 -31.82
C GLU A 290 21.36 3.15 -31.83
N THR A 291 22.11 2.32 -32.56
CA THR A 291 21.87 0.86 -32.61
C THR A 291 22.13 0.15 -31.28
N CYS A 292 23.05 0.66 -30.46
CA CYS A 292 23.53 -0.03 -29.26
C CYS A 292 23.07 0.60 -27.94
N ILE A 293 22.30 1.69 -27.95
CA ILE A 293 21.69 2.26 -26.74
C ILE A 293 20.78 1.21 -26.09
N GLY A 294 20.99 0.95 -24.80
CA GLY A 294 20.20 -0.04 -24.04
C GLY A 294 20.47 -1.50 -24.40
N ALA A 295 21.50 -1.80 -25.21
CA ALA A 295 21.80 -3.17 -25.60
C ALA A 295 22.18 -4.03 -24.39
N LEU A 296 21.59 -5.22 -24.30
CA LEU A 296 21.90 -6.24 -23.30
C LEU A 296 22.97 -7.24 -23.78
N SER A 297 23.26 -7.26 -25.09
CA SER A 297 24.24 -8.12 -25.75
C SER A 297 24.89 -7.43 -26.96
N THR A 298 25.72 -8.14 -27.71
CA THR A 298 26.30 -7.67 -28.99
C THR A 298 25.39 -7.91 -30.20
N SER A 299 24.20 -8.50 -30.02
CA SER A 299 23.30 -8.90 -31.11
C SER A 299 22.89 -7.77 -32.04
N PRO A 300 22.57 -6.53 -31.59
CA PRO A 300 22.22 -5.44 -32.50
C PRO A 300 23.33 -5.12 -33.50
N ALA A 301 24.58 -5.13 -33.04
CA ALA A 301 25.75 -4.90 -33.88
C ALA A 301 25.99 -6.03 -34.89
N LEU A 302 25.69 -7.28 -34.52
CA LEU A 302 25.77 -8.42 -35.43
C LEU A 302 24.66 -8.36 -36.51
N CYS A 303 23.44 -7.93 -36.15
CA CYS A 303 22.37 -7.68 -37.14
C CYS A 303 22.83 -6.64 -38.16
N LEU A 304 23.37 -5.52 -37.67
CA LEU A 304 23.89 -4.43 -38.48
C LEU A 304 25.07 -4.85 -39.39
N ALA A 305 25.93 -5.74 -38.90
CA ALA A 305 27.02 -6.30 -39.71
C ALA A 305 26.50 -7.23 -40.83
N ALA A 306 25.44 -7.99 -40.57
CA ALA A 306 24.85 -8.92 -41.54
C ALA A 306 24.13 -8.18 -42.69
N SER A 307 23.68 -6.95 -42.48
CA SER A 307 23.03 -6.10 -43.51
C SER A 307 23.95 -5.74 -44.68
N GLY A 308 25.27 -5.73 -44.47
CA GLY A 308 26.27 -5.43 -45.48
C GLY A 308 26.27 -3.96 -45.98
N PRO A 309 27.43 -3.43 -46.42
CA PRO A 309 27.55 -2.03 -46.84
C PRO A 309 26.91 -1.71 -48.21
N ARG A 310 26.41 -2.71 -48.95
CA ARG A 310 25.95 -2.54 -50.34
C ARG A 310 24.56 -1.90 -50.49
N GLU A 311 23.79 -1.81 -49.41
CA GLU A 311 22.42 -1.27 -49.43
C GLU A 311 22.33 0.19 -48.94
N LEU A 312 23.42 0.76 -48.39
CA LEU A 312 23.43 2.08 -47.74
C LEU A 312 23.79 3.27 -48.68
N GLN A 313 23.99 3.03 -49.99
CA GLN A 313 24.31 4.08 -50.96
C GLN A 313 23.10 4.69 -51.69
N GLY A 314 21.86 4.37 -51.29
CA GLY A 314 20.68 5.02 -51.87
C GLY A 314 19.41 4.87 -51.02
N GLN A 315 18.92 6.00 -50.51
CA GLN A 315 17.68 6.24 -49.73
C GLN A 315 17.74 6.02 -48.20
N PRO A 316 17.11 6.92 -47.40
CA PRO A 316 17.21 6.97 -45.94
C PRO A 316 16.20 6.09 -45.17
N ASP A 317 15.59 5.07 -45.78
CA ASP A 317 14.62 4.21 -45.08
C ASP A 317 15.32 2.98 -44.48
N TRP A 318 16.01 3.16 -43.34
CA TRP A 318 16.66 2.08 -42.60
C TRP A 318 15.70 1.27 -41.71
N GLU A 319 14.45 1.69 -41.55
CA GLU A 319 13.41 1.01 -40.75
C GLU A 319 13.07 -0.42 -41.25
N ALA A 320 13.53 -0.82 -42.44
CA ALA A 320 13.14 -2.08 -43.09
C ALA A 320 14.11 -3.28 -42.89
N VAL A 321 15.27 -3.12 -42.23
CA VAL A 321 16.38 -4.08 -42.37
C VAL A 321 16.59 -5.04 -41.18
N CYS A 322 15.96 -4.83 -40.02
CA CYS A 322 15.89 -5.84 -38.94
C CYS A 322 14.47 -5.80 -38.31
N PRO A 323 13.52 -6.67 -38.70
CA PRO A 323 12.18 -6.63 -38.11
C PRO A 323 12.20 -7.25 -36.71
N LEU A 324 12.09 -6.40 -35.69
CA LEU A 324 11.51 -6.76 -34.39
C LEU A 324 9.97 -6.65 -34.39
N ASP A 325 9.36 -6.40 -35.55
CA ASP A 325 7.91 -6.33 -35.74
C ASP A 325 7.39 -7.56 -36.54
N PRO A 326 6.56 -8.44 -35.93
CA PRO A 326 6.06 -9.65 -36.59
C PRO A 326 4.96 -9.41 -37.65
N GLU A 327 4.51 -8.18 -37.94
CA GLU A 327 3.39 -7.94 -38.88
C GLU A 327 3.77 -7.56 -40.33
N ALA A 328 5.05 -7.46 -40.70
CA ALA A 328 5.44 -7.05 -42.05
C ALA A 328 5.58 -8.24 -43.05
N GLY A 329 4.47 -8.65 -43.65
CA GLY A 329 4.40 -9.73 -44.64
C GLY A 329 5.01 -9.43 -46.02
N ARG A 330 6.35 -9.42 -46.16
CA ARG A 330 7.02 -9.50 -47.48
C ARG A 330 8.06 -10.62 -47.53
N ARG A 331 8.05 -11.40 -48.63
CA ARG A 331 8.95 -12.54 -48.87
C ARG A 331 10.40 -12.09 -49.12
N PRO A 332 11.41 -12.68 -48.48
CA PRO A 332 12.81 -12.46 -48.84
C PRO A 332 13.19 -13.22 -50.12
N ARG A 333 14.10 -12.65 -50.92
CA ARG A 333 14.68 -13.30 -52.10
C ARG A 333 15.73 -14.35 -51.68
N ARG A 334 15.80 -15.43 -52.48
CA ARG A 334 16.62 -16.63 -52.26
C ARG A 334 18.10 -16.31 -52.13
N GLY A 335 18.77 -16.88 -51.11
CA GLY A 335 20.23 -16.92 -51.04
C GLY A 335 20.88 -17.04 -49.65
N VAL A 336 20.12 -17.17 -48.57
CA VAL A 336 20.72 -17.29 -47.22
C VAL A 336 21.09 -18.74 -46.93
N ASP A 337 22.35 -19.00 -46.59
CA ASP A 337 22.84 -20.30 -46.13
C ASP A 337 22.15 -20.68 -44.81
N HIS A 338 21.37 -21.76 -44.83
CA HIS A 338 20.61 -22.26 -43.68
C HIS A 338 21.50 -22.58 -42.47
N ARG A 339 22.77 -22.95 -42.68
CA ARG A 339 23.75 -23.20 -41.60
C ARG A 339 24.32 -21.92 -41.00
N LEU A 340 24.25 -20.80 -41.73
CA LEU A 340 24.62 -19.49 -41.23
C LEU A 340 23.45 -18.88 -40.43
N ALA A 341 22.21 -19.02 -40.91
CA ALA A 341 21.01 -18.61 -40.18
C ALA A 341 20.87 -19.35 -38.83
N ALA A 342 21.14 -20.66 -38.82
CA ALA A 342 21.14 -21.48 -37.60
C ALA A 342 22.30 -21.17 -36.64
N ARG A 343 23.39 -20.55 -37.11
CA ARG A 343 24.49 -20.06 -36.25
C ARG A 343 24.20 -18.67 -35.70
N VAL A 344 23.67 -17.78 -36.53
CA VAL A 344 23.23 -16.44 -36.13
C VAL A 344 22.13 -16.52 -35.06
N CYS A 345 21.20 -17.48 -35.16
CA CYS A 345 20.19 -17.70 -34.11
C CYS A 345 20.70 -18.49 -32.89
N ARG A 346 21.86 -19.15 -32.97
CA ARG A 346 22.48 -19.84 -31.84
C ARG A 346 23.28 -18.87 -30.97
N ASP A 347 23.93 -17.90 -31.62
CA ASP A 347 24.78 -16.91 -30.94
C ASP A 347 23.99 -15.63 -30.56
N ALA A 348 22.74 -15.53 -31.01
CA ALA A 348 21.79 -14.52 -30.56
C ALA A 348 20.71 -15.22 -29.73
N LEU A 349 20.78 -15.11 -28.41
CA LEU A 349 19.68 -14.68 -27.51
C LEU A 349 19.95 -15.08 -26.05
N ASP A 350 19.55 -14.19 -25.15
CA ASP A 350 18.82 -14.60 -23.94
C ASP A 350 17.32 -14.59 -24.32
N ASP A 351 16.61 -15.66 -23.95
CA ASP A 351 15.15 -15.87 -23.89
C ASP A 351 14.32 -15.76 -25.19
N LYS A 352 14.51 -16.65 -26.19
CA LYS A 352 13.43 -17.32 -27.02
C LYS A 352 13.91 -17.92 -28.35
N PRO A 353 14.36 -19.19 -28.37
CA PRO A 353 14.56 -19.98 -29.59
C PRO A 353 13.29 -20.12 -30.47
N ALA A 354 12.11 -20.11 -29.83
CA ALA A 354 10.82 -20.25 -30.48
C ALA A 354 10.48 -19.12 -31.48
N LEU A 355 10.97 -17.90 -31.24
CA LEU A 355 10.77 -16.76 -32.14
C LEU A 355 11.63 -16.90 -33.41
N CYS A 356 12.88 -17.38 -33.29
CA CYS A 356 13.70 -17.67 -34.47
C CYS A 356 13.13 -18.85 -35.27
N ALA A 357 12.67 -19.92 -34.62
CA ALA A 357 12.05 -21.05 -35.32
C ALA A 357 10.80 -20.64 -36.12
N ARG A 358 10.00 -19.68 -35.62
CA ARG A 358 8.85 -19.10 -36.34
C ARG A 358 9.25 -18.19 -37.50
N ALA A 359 10.40 -17.51 -37.41
CA ALA A 359 10.91 -16.60 -38.45
C ALA A 359 11.78 -17.31 -39.50
N ALA A 360 12.25 -18.53 -39.22
CA ALA A 360 13.12 -19.27 -40.11
C ALA A 360 12.39 -19.66 -41.41
N PRO A 361 13.00 -19.49 -42.59
CA PRO A 361 12.38 -19.90 -43.85
C PRO A 361 12.12 -21.41 -43.84
N LEU A 362 10.88 -21.78 -44.19
CA LEU A 362 10.37 -23.16 -44.34
C LEU A 362 11.39 -24.07 -45.05
N ARG A 363 12.17 -24.85 -44.27
CA ARG A 363 12.93 -26.09 -44.61
C ARG A 363 14.09 -26.32 -43.62
N MET A 364 13.78 -26.41 -42.32
CA MET A 364 14.70 -27.04 -41.36
C MET A 364 14.30 -28.51 -41.22
N SER A 365 15.27 -29.42 -41.10
CA SER A 365 14.96 -30.83 -40.82
C SER A 365 14.55 -31.01 -39.36
N ASP A 366 13.77 -32.05 -39.04
CA ASP A 366 13.37 -32.36 -37.65
C ASP A 366 14.60 -32.42 -36.71
N SER A 367 15.73 -32.94 -37.20
CA SER A 367 16.99 -32.97 -36.45
C SER A 367 17.64 -31.60 -36.25
N ASP A 368 17.56 -30.68 -37.22
CA ASP A 368 18.15 -29.34 -37.09
C ASP A 368 17.39 -28.49 -36.06
N VAL A 369 16.09 -28.70 -35.96
CA VAL A 369 15.23 -28.01 -34.99
C VAL A 369 15.28 -28.67 -33.62
N GLU A 370 15.39 -30.00 -33.52
CA GLU A 370 15.71 -30.68 -32.25
C GLU A 370 17.02 -30.14 -31.66
N VAL A 371 18.06 -29.97 -32.49
CA VAL A 371 19.33 -29.34 -32.07
C VAL A 371 19.16 -27.87 -31.70
N LEU A 372 18.32 -27.12 -32.42
CA LEU A 372 18.02 -25.71 -32.13
C LEU A 372 17.27 -25.55 -30.79
N CYS A 373 16.27 -26.39 -30.53
CA CYS A 373 15.44 -26.34 -29.32
C CYS A 373 16.12 -26.97 -28.09
N ALA A 374 17.09 -27.88 -28.27
CA ALA A 374 17.83 -28.52 -27.18
C ALA A 374 19.06 -27.73 -26.70
N ALA A 375 19.49 -26.69 -27.43
CA ALA A 375 20.74 -25.99 -27.15
C ALA A 375 20.70 -25.04 -25.93
N ASP A 376 19.50 -24.59 -25.51
CA ASP A 376 19.33 -23.56 -24.46
C ASP A 376 18.73 -24.07 -23.13
N GLY A 377 18.39 -25.35 -23.01
CA GLY A 377 17.72 -25.84 -21.81
C GLY A 377 18.04 -27.29 -21.46
N GLN A 378 17.95 -27.63 -20.16
CA GLN A 378 17.76 -29.03 -19.78
C GLN A 378 16.51 -29.56 -20.51
N PRO A 379 16.52 -30.82 -21.01
CA PRO A 379 15.33 -31.44 -21.57
C PRO A 379 14.14 -31.21 -20.62
N GLY A 380 13.12 -30.47 -21.07
CA GLY A 380 12.02 -30.01 -20.21
C GLY A 380 11.97 -28.50 -19.86
N GLY A 381 12.75 -27.62 -20.49
CA GLY A 381 12.53 -26.18 -20.31
C GLY A 381 11.14 -25.72 -20.81
N GLU A 382 10.56 -24.69 -20.19
CA GLU A 382 9.34 -24.02 -20.71
C GLU A 382 9.54 -23.54 -22.16
N GLU A 383 10.75 -23.07 -22.46
CA GLU A 383 11.18 -22.63 -23.78
C GLU A 383 11.28 -23.78 -24.78
N THR A 384 11.72 -24.97 -24.34
CA THR A 384 11.77 -26.17 -25.18
C THR A 384 10.37 -26.62 -25.57
N ALA A 385 9.39 -26.48 -24.66
CA ALA A 385 8.00 -26.81 -24.93
C ALA A 385 7.32 -25.80 -25.87
N ASP A 386 7.61 -24.50 -25.74
CA ASP A 386 7.13 -23.48 -26.70
C ASP A 386 7.74 -23.69 -28.09
N CYS A 387 9.01 -24.09 -28.15
CA CYS A 387 9.71 -24.47 -29.38
C CYS A 387 9.07 -25.71 -30.04
N ALA A 388 8.74 -26.73 -29.24
CA ALA A 388 8.07 -27.95 -29.70
C ALA A 388 6.62 -27.69 -30.18
N ALA A 389 5.86 -26.86 -29.45
CA ALA A 389 4.52 -26.44 -29.84
C ALA A 389 4.53 -25.64 -31.15
N ALA A 390 5.52 -24.76 -31.35
CA ALA A 390 5.74 -24.10 -32.63
C ALA A 390 6.10 -25.11 -33.73
N GLY A 391 6.97 -26.08 -33.45
CA GLY A 391 7.33 -27.19 -34.36
C GLY A 391 6.13 -28.00 -34.86
N LEU A 392 5.17 -28.31 -33.99
CA LEU A 392 3.94 -29.02 -34.36
C LEU A 392 3.08 -28.27 -35.38
N MET A 393 3.06 -26.93 -35.31
CA MET A 393 2.34 -26.08 -36.28
C MET A 393 3.00 -26.07 -37.67
N ILE A 394 4.30 -26.37 -37.75
CA ILE A 394 5.09 -26.42 -39.00
C ILE A 394 5.28 -27.85 -39.55
N GLY A 395 4.69 -28.87 -38.92
CA GLY A 395 4.60 -30.24 -39.49
C GLY A 395 5.43 -31.32 -38.79
N PHE A 396 5.87 -31.10 -37.55
CA PHE A 396 6.60 -32.11 -36.77
C PHE A 396 5.84 -33.44 -36.60
N SER A 397 6.59 -34.54 -36.50
CA SER A 397 6.06 -35.81 -36.03
C SER A 397 5.67 -35.73 -34.55
N GLY A 398 4.58 -36.42 -34.17
CA GLY A 398 4.13 -36.45 -32.77
C GLY A 398 5.16 -37.08 -31.81
N ALA A 399 6.09 -37.89 -32.32
CA ALA A 399 7.14 -38.52 -31.53
C ALA A 399 8.26 -37.54 -31.14
N SER A 400 8.71 -36.70 -32.07
CA SER A 400 9.72 -35.66 -31.81
C SER A 400 9.19 -34.54 -30.92
N ALA A 401 7.92 -34.17 -31.06
CA ALA A 401 7.29 -33.23 -30.14
C ALA A 401 7.18 -33.81 -28.72
N ALA A 402 6.83 -35.09 -28.59
CA ALA A 402 6.73 -35.76 -27.30
C ALA A 402 8.10 -35.98 -26.62
N SER A 403 9.20 -36.13 -27.38
CA SER A 403 10.55 -36.22 -26.81
C SER A 403 11.04 -34.86 -26.30
N LEU A 404 10.76 -33.76 -27.02
CA LEU A 404 11.12 -32.40 -26.64
C LEU A 404 10.34 -31.88 -25.42
N CYS A 405 9.08 -32.28 -25.26
CA CYS A 405 8.24 -31.87 -24.13
C CYS A 405 8.41 -32.73 -22.86
N ARG A 406 9.18 -33.83 -22.92
CA ARG A 406 9.38 -34.74 -21.78
C ARG A 406 10.30 -34.09 -20.74
N GLY A 407 9.87 -34.10 -19.47
CA GLY A 407 10.65 -33.60 -18.34
C GLY A 407 10.38 -32.14 -17.98
N ALA A 408 9.34 -31.50 -18.55
CA ALA A 408 9.12 -30.08 -18.32
C ALA A 408 8.57 -29.71 -16.94
N SER A 409 9.17 -28.70 -16.31
CA SER A 409 8.98 -28.35 -14.89
C SER A 409 7.87 -27.33 -14.61
N SER A 410 7.18 -26.81 -15.63
CA SER A 410 6.12 -25.78 -15.50
C SER A 410 4.78 -26.19 -16.15
N GLY A 411 3.94 -25.25 -16.59
CA GLY A 411 2.68 -25.49 -17.33
C GLY A 411 2.87 -25.96 -18.79
N ALA A 412 4.11 -25.92 -19.27
CA ALA A 412 4.55 -26.33 -20.60
C ALA A 412 4.10 -27.74 -21.08
N PRO A 413 4.16 -28.81 -20.26
CA PRO A 413 3.66 -30.13 -20.65
C PRO A 413 2.18 -30.12 -21.02
N VAL A 414 1.38 -29.28 -20.35
CA VAL A 414 -0.06 -29.15 -20.59
C VAL A 414 -0.31 -28.44 -21.91
N ALA A 415 0.34 -27.30 -22.14
CA ALA A 415 0.23 -26.58 -23.40
C ALA A 415 0.67 -27.46 -24.59
N CYS A 416 1.74 -28.24 -24.39
CA CYS A 416 2.21 -29.20 -25.39
C CYS A 416 1.21 -30.34 -25.61
N ALA A 417 0.65 -30.93 -24.55
CA ALA A 417 -0.35 -31.99 -24.65
C ALA A 417 -1.67 -31.51 -25.26
N GLU A 418 -2.15 -30.30 -24.92
CA GLU A 418 -3.35 -29.67 -25.49
C GLU A 418 -3.16 -29.36 -26.98
N THR A 419 -2.02 -28.77 -27.35
CA THR A 419 -1.71 -28.44 -28.75
C THR A 419 -1.50 -29.71 -29.58
N ALA A 420 -0.95 -30.76 -28.98
CA ALA A 420 -0.71 -32.04 -29.64
C ALA A 420 -1.93 -32.99 -29.59
N ALA A 421 -2.98 -32.70 -28.81
CA ALA A 421 -4.06 -33.64 -28.49
C ALA A 421 -4.74 -34.27 -29.72
N HIS A 422 -4.77 -33.56 -30.85
CA HIS A 422 -5.34 -34.05 -32.11
C HIS A 422 -4.40 -34.96 -32.93
N ARG A 423 -3.12 -35.02 -32.60
CA ARG A 423 -2.07 -35.74 -33.36
C ARG A 423 -1.37 -36.85 -32.58
N ILE A 424 -1.54 -36.90 -31.26
CA ILE A 424 -1.01 -37.97 -30.41
C ILE A 424 -2.14 -38.71 -29.68
N GLY A 425 -2.06 -40.05 -29.67
CA GLY A 425 -2.98 -40.90 -28.91
C GLY A 425 -2.86 -40.68 -27.40
N GLU A 426 -3.82 -41.20 -26.65
CA GLU A 426 -3.93 -41.08 -25.18
C GLU A 426 -2.65 -41.50 -24.45
N ALA A 427 -2.03 -42.61 -24.86
CA ALA A 427 -0.75 -43.07 -24.33
C ALA A 427 0.40 -42.07 -24.57
N GLY A 428 0.36 -41.33 -25.69
CA GLY A 428 1.34 -40.27 -26.00
C GLY A 428 1.14 -39.04 -25.11
N ARG A 429 -0.11 -38.69 -24.80
CA ARG A 429 -0.44 -37.58 -23.88
C ARG A 429 0.01 -37.89 -22.45
N LEU A 430 -0.26 -39.10 -21.96
CA LEU A 430 0.24 -39.58 -20.66
C LEU A 430 1.78 -39.58 -20.59
N ALA A 431 2.46 -39.97 -21.68
CA ALA A 431 3.93 -39.98 -21.73
C ALA A 431 4.58 -38.59 -21.69
N ILE A 432 3.91 -37.55 -22.20
CA ILE A 432 4.38 -36.15 -22.12
C ILE A 432 4.32 -35.62 -20.68
N CYS A 433 3.31 -36.03 -19.93
CA CYS A 433 3.06 -35.52 -18.58
C CYS A 433 3.82 -36.26 -17.48
N LYS A 434 4.54 -37.34 -17.84
CA LYS A 434 5.39 -38.10 -16.92
C LYS A 434 6.65 -37.29 -16.56
N GLY A 435 6.77 -36.91 -15.28
CA GLY A 435 7.93 -36.17 -14.73
C GLY A 435 7.76 -34.65 -14.60
N ALA A 436 6.55 -34.12 -14.75
CA ALA A 436 6.30 -32.69 -14.53
C ALA A 436 6.22 -32.36 -13.02
N SER A 437 6.95 -31.33 -12.59
CA SER A 437 7.12 -30.97 -11.16
C SER A 437 6.19 -29.86 -10.64
N SER A 438 5.29 -29.32 -11.49
CA SER A 438 4.33 -28.24 -11.18
C SER A 438 2.88 -28.73 -11.08
N THR A 439 1.88 -27.84 -11.12
CA THR A 439 0.43 -28.16 -11.21
C THR A 439 0.02 -28.79 -12.56
N ALA A 440 0.98 -28.94 -13.48
CA ALA A 440 0.81 -29.50 -14.82
C ALA A 440 0.26 -30.93 -14.88
N PRO A 441 0.64 -31.89 -14.02
CA PRO A 441 0.06 -33.22 -14.03
C PRO A 441 -1.47 -33.21 -13.85
N ALA A 442 -2.01 -32.26 -13.08
CA ALA A 442 -3.45 -32.17 -12.85
C ALA A 442 -4.22 -31.52 -13.99
N ARG A 443 -3.68 -30.46 -14.60
CA ARG A 443 -4.27 -29.92 -15.82
C ARG A 443 -4.17 -30.93 -16.97
N CYS A 444 -3.07 -31.69 -17.01
CA CYS A 444 -2.90 -32.76 -17.97
C CYS A 444 -3.89 -33.90 -17.73
N ALA A 445 -4.02 -34.40 -16.49
CA ALA A 445 -5.02 -35.41 -16.13
C ALA A 445 -6.43 -34.94 -16.51
N ASN A 446 -6.79 -33.69 -16.21
CA ASN A 446 -8.09 -33.12 -16.59
C ASN A 446 -8.26 -33.01 -18.13
N SER A 447 -7.18 -32.73 -18.88
CA SER A 447 -7.18 -32.72 -20.36
C SER A 447 -7.27 -34.13 -20.98
N VAL A 448 -6.75 -35.14 -20.27
CA VAL A 448 -6.73 -36.54 -20.72
C VAL A 448 -8.07 -37.21 -20.41
N SER A 449 -8.66 -36.94 -19.25
CA SER A 449 -9.91 -37.56 -18.76
C SER A 449 -11.19 -37.01 -19.41
N GLY A 450 -11.09 -36.07 -20.35
CA GLY A 450 -12.21 -35.68 -21.22
C GLY A 450 -13.48 -35.27 -20.48
N ALA A 451 -13.35 -34.35 -19.50
CA ALA A 451 -14.40 -33.77 -18.64
C ALA A 451 -14.82 -34.57 -17.39
N GLY A 452 -14.16 -35.68 -17.06
CA GLY A 452 -14.30 -36.37 -15.76
C GLY A 452 -13.22 -35.96 -14.75
N ALA A 453 -13.52 -36.07 -13.44
CA ALA A 453 -12.49 -35.99 -12.40
C ALA A 453 -11.54 -37.20 -12.56
N PRO A 454 -10.21 -36.99 -12.56
CA PRO A 454 -9.26 -38.09 -12.72
C PRO A 454 -9.40 -39.07 -11.56
N SER A 455 -9.34 -40.36 -11.86
CA SER A 455 -9.36 -41.43 -10.87
C SER A 455 -8.14 -41.35 -9.95
N ALA A 456 -8.27 -41.87 -8.73
CA ALA A 456 -7.16 -41.92 -7.77
C ALA A 456 -5.93 -42.63 -8.38
N SER A 457 -6.12 -43.66 -9.23
CA SER A 457 -5.02 -44.33 -9.93
C SER A 457 -4.36 -43.46 -11.00
N GLU A 458 -5.09 -42.61 -11.72
CA GLU A 458 -4.51 -41.68 -12.72
C GLU A 458 -3.71 -40.54 -12.05
N VAL A 459 -4.22 -40.01 -10.92
CA VAL A 459 -3.50 -39.05 -10.08
C VAL A 459 -2.24 -39.67 -9.51
N GLU A 460 -2.35 -40.94 -9.12
CA GLU A 460 -1.26 -41.71 -8.55
C GLU A 460 -0.32 -42.33 -9.61
N GLU A 461 -0.67 -42.32 -10.90
CA GLU A 461 0.27 -42.62 -11.99
C GLU A 461 1.15 -41.40 -12.33
N CYS A 462 0.64 -40.20 -12.03
CA CYS A 462 1.35 -38.92 -12.11
C CYS A 462 2.30 -38.67 -10.90
N ARG A 463 2.84 -39.75 -10.32
CA ARG A 463 3.28 -39.95 -8.91
C ARG A 463 4.49 -39.15 -8.38
N GLU A 464 4.88 -38.03 -8.99
CA GLU A 464 5.88 -37.12 -8.43
C GLU A 464 5.32 -35.74 -8.07
N ALA A 465 4.02 -35.52 -8.26
CA ALA A 465 3.38 -34.27 -7.91
C ALA A 465 3.32 -34.13 -6.38
N VAL A 466 4.16 -33.27 -5.82
CA VAL A 466 4.16 -32.95 -4.38
C VAL A 466 2.90 -32.12 -4.06
N PRO A 467 2.03 -32.57 -3.12
CA PRO A 467 0.88 -31.77 -2.70
C PRO A 467 1.37 -30.43 -2.18
N ARG A 468 0.90 -29.35 -2.82
CA ARG A 468 1.16 -27.97 -2.41
C ARG A 468 -0.13 -27.39 -1.84
N PRO A 469 -0.09 -26.84 -0.61
CA PRO A 469 -1.23 -26.16 -0.04
C PRO A 469 -1.70 -25.03 -0.94
N SER A 470 -2.97 -25.05 -1.36
CA SER A 470 -3.53 -24.05 -2.28
C SER A 470 -4.73 -23.30 -1.70
N ARG A 471 -5.44 -23.93 -0.75
CA ARG A 471 -6.68 -23.41 -0.18
C ARG A 471 -6.79 -23.78 1.28
N LEU A 472 -7.30 -22.84 2.08
CA LEU A 472 -7.68 -23.05 3.47
C LEU A 472 -9.20 -23.02 3.59
N HIS A 473 -9.77 -23.90 4.39
CA HIS A 473 -11.19 -23.91 4.71
C HIS A 473 -11.37 -23.90 6.23
N ILE A 474 -12.05 -22.89 6.77
CA ILE A 474 -12.31 -22.80 8.21
C ILE A 474 -13.46 -23.74 8.53
N THR A 475 -13.20 -24.79 9.30
CA THR A 475 -14.21 -25.77 9.71
C THR A 475 -14.82 -25.44 11.05
N ASP A 476 -14.05 -24.80 11.93
CA ASP A 476 -14.50 -24.43 13.27
C ASP A 476 -13.83 -23.12 13.71
N LEU A 477 -14.60 -22.28 14.41
CA LEU A 477 -14.15 -21.00 14.94
C LEU A 477 -15.00 -20.68 16.18
N GLY A 478 -14.37 -20.66 17.36
CA GLY A 478 -15.08 -20.48 18.61
C GLY A 478 -14.22 -19.86 19.70
N HIS A 479 -14.86 -19.46 20.80
CA HIS A 479 -14.22 -19.05 22.04
C HIS A 479 -15.06 -19.56 23.21
N GLU A 480 -14.50 -19.56 24.43
CA GLU A 480 -15.29 -19.86 25.62
C GLU A 480 -16.15 -18.63 25.97
N GLY A 481 -17.44 -18.80 26.29
CA GLY A 481 -18.35 -17.70 26.67
C GLY A 481 -19.18 -17.11 25.53
N GLU A 482 -20.14 -16.24 25.87
CA GLU A 482 -21.07 -15.61 24.90
C GLU A 482 -20.45 -14.42 24.16
N THR A 483 -19.50 -13.75 24.80
CA THR A 483 -18.84 -12.54 24.28
C THR A 483 -17.33 -12.74 24.31
N LEU A 484 -16.65 -12.31 23.24
CA LEU A 484 -15.19 -12.34 23.13
C LEU A 484 -14.59 -11.00 23.56
N PHE A 485 -13.70 -11.03 24.55
CA PHE A 485 -12.97 -9.87 25.05
C PHE A 485 -11.48 -9.92 24.65
N PRO A 486 -10.73 -8.81 24.75
CA PRO A 486 -9.28 -8.81 24.58
C PRO A 486 -8.61 -9.84 25.49
N ASP A 487 -7.52 -10.41 25.00
CA ASP A 487 -6.71 -11.45 25.66
C ASP A 487 -7.42 -12.78 25.95
N GLN A 488 -8.72 -12.89 25.67
CA GLN A 488 -9.46 -14.14 25.79
C GLN A 488 -9.06 -15.11 24.67
N PRO A 489 -8.73 -16.36 25.00
CA PRO A 489 -8.35 -17.35 24.01
C PRO A 489 -9.56 -17.74 23.15
N MET A 490 -9.34 -17.76 21.84
CA MET A 490 -10.23 -18.35 20.84
C MET A 490 -9.52 -19.54 20.19
N HIS A 491 -10.31 -20.48 19.69
CA HIS A 491 -9.84 -21.59 18.88
C HIS A 491 -10.31 -21.47 17.42
N ALA A 492 -9.48 -21.94 16.50
CA ALA A 492 -9.83 -22.07 15.10
C ALA A 492 -9.30 -23.40 14.55
N THR A 493 -10.14 -24.12 13.79
CA THR A 493 -9.75 -25.32 13.06
C THR A 493 -9.88 -25.07 11.57
N LEU A 494 -8.83 -25.38 10.81
CA LEU A 494 -8.79 -25.20 9.38
C LEU A 494 -8.40 -26.50 8.67
N GLU A 495 -9.04 -26.78 7.56
CA GLU A 495 -8.61 -27.79 6.60
C GLU A 495 -7.72 -27.17 5.52
N VAL A 496 -6.62 -27.85 5.23
CA VAL A 496 -5.62 -27.51 4.23
C VAL A 496 -5.83 -28.41 3.02
N TRP A 497 -6.20 -27.77 1.92
CA TRP A 497 -6.47 -28.43 0.66
C TRP A 497 -5.31 -28.21 -0.30
N ASP A 498 -4.95 -29.26 -1.03
CA ASP A 498 -3.95 -29.20 -2.09
C ASP A 498 -4.48 -28.47 -3.33
N GLN A 499 -3.63 -28.28 -4.32
CA GLN A 499 -3.98 -27.69 -5.62
C GLN A 499 -4.94 -28.56 -6.47
N TRP A 500 -5.27 -29.76 -6.00
CA TRP A 500 -6.13 -30.74 -6.67
C TRP A 500 -7.52 -30.85 -6.04
N GLY A 501 -7.77 -30.13 -4.94
CA GLY A 501 -9.01 -30.22 -4.19
C GLY A 501 -9.10 -31.47 -3.33
N GLY A 502 -7.97 -32.13 -3.02
CA GLY A 502 -7.85 -33.12 -1.97
C GLY A 502 -7.38 -32.50 -0.66
N LYS A 503 -7.63 -33.17 0.48
CA LYS A 503 -7.01 -32.81 1.76
C LYS A 503 -5.56 -33.26 1.74
N ILE A 504 -4.64 -32.50 2.32
CA ILE A 504 -3.23 -32.90 2.35
C ILE A 504 -3.04 -34.05 3.36
N HIS A 505 -2.67 -35.22 2.86
CA HIS A 505 -2.54 -36.46 3.66
C HIS A 505 -1.11 -36.77 4.14
N LYS A 506 -0.09 -36.02 3.73
CA LYS A 506 1.33 -36.33 4.02
C LYS A 506 2.11 -35.13 4.57
N ASP A 507 3.17 -35.50 5.31
CA ASP A 507 4.11 -34.69 6.08
C ASP A 507 4.78 -33.56 5.27
N SER A 508 4.02 -32.51 4.93
CA SER A 508 4.59 -31.24 4.50
C SER A 508 4.81 -30.38 5.74
N SER A 509 6.00 -29.79 5.87
CA SER A 509 6.38 -28.86 6.95
C SER A 509 5.65 -27.51 6.87
N THR A 510 4.41 -27.52 6.38
CA THR A 510 3.59 -26.36 6.12
C THR A 510 3.16 -25.71 7.44
N VAL A 511 3.52 -24.44 7.61
CA VAL A 511 3.06 -23.62 8.73
C VAL A 511 1.93 -22.73 8.24
N VAL A 512 0.80 -22.74 8.94
CA VAL A 512 -0.30 -21.81 8.69
C VAL A 512 -0.20 -20.68 9.72
N ARG A 513 -0.17 -19.43 9.25
CA ARG A 513 -0.12 -18.23 10.09
C ARG A 513 -1.47 -17.54 10.09
N ALA A 514 -1.88 -17.05 11.25
CA ALA A 514 -3.03 -16.16 11.38
C ALA A 514 -2.55 -14.73 11.65
N SER A 515 -3.16 -13.74 11.00
CA SER A 515 -2.91 -12.32 11.27
C SER A 515 -4.20 -11.49 11.14
N VAL A 516 -4.19 -10.26 11.66
CA VAL A 516 -5.36 -9.35 11.61
C VAL A 516 -5.16 -8.31 10.52
N ALA A 517 -6.17 -8.12 9.66
CA ALA A 517 -6.17 -7.02 8.71
C ALA A 517 -6.24 -5.68 9.46
N LEU A 518 -5.24 -4.81 9.28
CA LEU A 518 -5.10 -3.55 10.03
C LEU A 518 -6.21 -2.51 9.77
N ARG A 519 -7.05 -2.69 8.74
CA ARG A 519 -8.13 -1.76 8.44
C ARG A 519 -9.26 -1.94 9.45
N GLY A 520 -9.39 -1.00 10.38
CA GLY A 520 -10.45 -0.96 11.39
C GLY A 520 -10.10 -1.65 12.71
N SER A 521 -8.84 -2.10 12.88
CA SER A 521 -8.46 -2.92 14.04
C SER A 521 -8.15 -2.13 15.32
N ASN A 522 -8.22 -0.79 15.34
CA ASN A 522 -7.87 0.05 16.50
C ASN A 522 -6.50 -0.30 17.14
N GLY A 523 -5.55 -0.83 16.35
CA GLY A 523 -4.24 -1.29 16.85
C GLY A 523 -4.23 -2.69 17.46
N ALA A 524 -5.33 -3.45 17.36
CA ALA A 524 -5.37 -4.85 17.75
C ALA A 524 -4.42 -5.68 16.87
N VAL A 525 -3.68 -6.57 17.52
CA VAL A 525 -2.79 -7.54 16.91
C VAL A 525 -3.25 -8.92 17.36
N ALA A 526 -3.37 -9.86 16.41
CA ALA A 526 -3.41 -11.29 16.73
C ALA A 526 -2.22 -11.93 16.03
N ASN A 527 -1.35 -12.55 16.81
CA ASN A 527 -0.25 -13.35 16.32
C ASN A 527 -0.45 -14.76 16.86
N ALA A 528 -0.79 -15.71 15.99
CA ALA A 528 -0.72 -17.12 16.33
C ALA A 528 -0.18 -17.93 15.16
N HIS A 529 0.51 -19.01 15.52
CA HIS A 529 1.11 -19.94 14.58
C HIS A 529 0.51 -21.31 14.83
N GLY A 530 -0.09 -21.89 13.79
CA GLY A 530 -0.59 -23.25 13.78
C GLY A 530 0.34 -24.11 12.93
N ARG A 531 0.68 -25.30 13.41
CA ARG A 531 1.37 -26.31 12.59
C ARG A 531 0.35 -27.35 12.16
N PHE A 532 0.49 -27.78 10.91
CA PHE A 532 -0.22 -28.95 10.42
C PHE A 532 0.14 -30.17 11.27
N ASN A 533 -0.86 -30.91 11.73
CA ASN A 533 -0.66 -32.15 12.48
C ASN A 533 -0.93 -33.34 11.56
N THR A 534 0.06 -34.23 11.42
CA THR A 534 -0.02 -35.39 10.53
C THR A 534 -1.02 -36.44 10.97
N SER A 535 -1.42 -36.46 12.25
CA SER A 535 -2.44 -37.41 12.73
C SER A 535 -3.83 -37.10 12.19
N ASP A 536 -4.12 -35.85 11.82
CA ASP A 536 -5.49 -35.35 11.61
C ASP A 536 -5.80 -34.99 10.15
N VAL A 537 -5.00 -35.46 9.18
CA VAL A 537 -5.28 -35.41 7.73
C VAL A 537 -5.73 -34.03 7.23
N GLY A 538 -4.77 -33.19 6.88
CA GLY A 538 -5.01 -31.84 6.38
C GLY A 538 -5.55 -30.84 7.41
N VAL A 539 -5.64 -31.13 8.70
CA VAL A 539 -6.21 -30.21 9.68
C VAL A 539 -5.13 -29.43 10.47
N VAL A 540 -5.35 -28.12 10.64
CA VAL A 540 -4.56 -27.22 11.51
C VAL A 540 -5.44 -26.68 12.61
N HIS A 541 -4.99 -26.85 13.86
CA HIS A 541 -5.64 -26.30 15.04
C HIS A 541 -4.86 -25.11 15.60
N PHE A 542 -5.57 -24.03 15.90
CA PHE A 542 -5.08 -22.88 16.64
C PHE A 542 -5.80 -22.84 17.98
N SER A 543 -5.11 -23.13 19.09
CA SER A 543 -5.74 -23.28 20.41
C SER A 543 -5.63 -22.05 21.33
N HIS A 544 -4.83 -21.06 20.93
CA HIS A 544 -4.49 -19.89 21.76
C HIS A 544 -4.43 -18.60 20.94
N LEU A 545 -5.36 -18.43 20.00
CA LEU A 545 -5.52 -17.15 19.32
C LEU A 545 -6.09 -16.15 20.33
N SER A 546 -5.54 -14.95 20.44
CA SER A 546 -6.11 -13.87 21.25
C SER A 546 -5.86 -12.52 20.57
N PHE A 547 -6.63 -11.52 20.97
CA PHE A 547 -6.55 -10.15 20.42
C PHE A 547 -6.14 -9.18 21.51
N SER A 548 -5.16 -8.32 21.22
CA SER A 548 -4.73 -7.29 22.17
C SER A 548 -5.70 -6.10 22.31
N GLY A 549 -6.76 -6.04 21.50
CA GLY A 549 -7.68 -4.90 21.47
C GLY A 549 -9.06 -5.25 20.94
N SER A 550 -10.05 -4.45 21.33
CA SER A 550 -11.44 -4.59 20.90
C SER A 550 -11.71 -3.94 19.55
N GLY A 551 -12.71 -4.45 18.83
CA GLY A 551 -13.16 -3.94 17.53
C GLY A 551 -13.81 -5.01 16.65
N ASN A 552 -14.25 -4.57 15.46
CA ASN A 552 -14.67 -5.48 14.39
C ASN A 552 -13.44 -5.83 13.55
N LEU A 553 -12.89 -7.02 13.80
CA LEU A 553 -11.61 -7.46 13.25
C LEU A 553 -11.86 -8.45 12.09
N THR A 554 -11.00 -8.43 11.07
CA THR A 554 -10.96 -9.49 10.05
C THR A 554 -9.70 -10.32 10.27
N LEU A 555 -9.89 -11.54 10.76
CA LEU A 555 -8.84 -12.54 10.92
C LEU A 555 -8.54 -13.16 9.56
N GLN A 556 -7.27 -13.19 9.18
CA GLN A 556 -6.78 -13.67 7.89
C GLN A 556 -5.78 -14.81 8.11
N PHE A 557 -5.91 -15.87 7.32
CA PHE A 557 -5.02 -17.04 7.40
C PHE A 557 -4.17 -17.16 6.13
N PHE A 558 -2.89 -17.44 6.33
CA PHE A 558 -1.85 -17.50 5.30
C PHE A 558 -1.07 -18.79 5.44
N ILE A 559 -0.51 -19.26 4.33
CA ILE A 559 0.39 -20.42 4.33
C ILE A 559 1.80 -19.90 4.13
N ASP A 560 2.69 -20.25 5.06
CA ASP A 560 4.10 -19.86 5.02
C ASP A 560 4.89 -20.94 4.27
N GLY A 561 5.36 -20.61 3.07
CA GLY A 561 6.19 -21.50 2.26
C GLY A 561 7.65 -21.39 2.69
N ASN A 562 8.22 -22.47 3.26
CA ASN A 562 9.65 -22.51 3.63
C ASN A 562 10.60 -22.43 2.42
N ASP A 563 10.13 -22.74 1.20
CA ASP A 563 10.92 -22.68 -0.04
C ASP A 563 10.67 -21.38 -0.84
N SER A 564 10.77 -20.23 -0.17
CA SER A 564 10.39 -18.91 -0.68
C SER A 564 11.25 -18.34 -1.82
N LYS A 565 12.04 -19.16 -2.52
CA LYS A 565 12.79 -18.69 -3.70
C LYS A 565 11.95 -18.63 -4.98
N ASP A 566 10.86 -19.43 -5.09
CA ASP A 566 10.17 -19.61 -6.38
C ASP A 566 8.70 -19.17 -6.45
N VAL A 567 8.17 -18.46 -5.44
CA VAL A 567 6.78 -17.97 -5.53
C VAL A 567 6.68 -16.52 -5.11
N GLY A 568 6.64 -15.61 -6.10
CA GLY A 568 6.24 -14.21 -5.95
C GLY A 568 4.77 -14.00 -5.55
N ALA A 569 4.11 -15.00 -4.96
CA ALA A 569 2.77 -14.88 -4.37
C ALA A 569 2.91 -14.32 -2.95
N ALA A 570 3.12 -13.01 -2.89
CA ALA A 570 3.12 -12.23 -1.67
C ALA A 570 1.81 -12.42 -0.88
N ASN A 571 1.88 -12.91 0.36
CA ASN A 571 0.92 -12.71 1.47
C ASN A 571 -0.56 -12.50 1.07
N VAL A 572 -1.13 -13.35 0.21
CA VAL A 572 -2.58 -13.31 -0.09
C VAL A 572 -3.30 -14.19 0.94
N PRO A 573 -4.30 -13.66 1.66
CA PRO A 573 -5.06 -14.46 2.61
C PRO A 573 -5.85 -15.53 1.86
N LEU A 574 -5.69 -16.79 2.26
CA LEU A 574 -6.40 -17.93 1.65
C LEU A 574 -7.72 -18.25 2.34
N ALA A 575 -7.90 -17.78 3.57
CA ALA A 575 -9.18 -17.77 4.28
C ALA A 575 -9.27 -16.53 5.18
N ALA A 576 -10.50 -16.06 5.43
CA ALA A 576 -10.75 -14.95 6.34
C ALA A 576 -12.06 -15.14 7.11
N ALA A 577 -12.08 -14.65 8.35
CA ALA A 577 -13.26 -14.61 9.21
C ALA A 577 -13.42 -13.23 9.85
N ARG A 578 -14.66 -12.79 10.06
CA ARG A 578 -14.95 -11.58 10.84
C ARG A 578 -15.16 -11.97 12.30
N VAL A 579 -14.49 -11.26 13.20
CA VAL A 579 -14.53 -11.49 14.65
C VAL A 579 -14.86 -10.17 15.32
N ILE A 580 -15.85 -10.17 16.20
CA ILE A 580 -16.21 -9.01 17.02
C ILE A 580 -15.60 -9.24 18.40
N VAL A 581 -14.65 -8.38 18.77
CA VAL A 581 -14.06 -8.36 20.10
C VAL A 581 -14.66 -7.17 20.84
N GLU A 582 -15.43 -7.42 21.88
CA GLU A 582 -16.04 -6.38 22.69
C GLU A 582 -15.04 -5.74 23.64
N GLU A 583 -15.25 -4.49 24.00
CA GLU A 583 -14.38 -3.81 24.96
C GLU A 583 -14.74 -4.22 26.38
N THR A 584 -13.73 -4.55 27.20
CA THR A 584 -13.97 -4.69 28.64
C THR A 584 -14.32 -3.33 29.24
N GLU A 585 -15.25 -3.29 30.19
CA GLU A 585 -15.65 -2.05 30.88
C GLU A 585 -14.43 -1.31 31.46
N HIS A 586 -13.45 -2.05 31.98
CA HIS A 586 -12.17 -1.52 32.46
C HIS A 586 -11.27 -0.95 31.35
N GLY A 587 -11.21 -1.61 30.18
CA GLY A 587 -10.44 -1.14 29.02
C GLY A 587 -11.00 0.17 28.46
N ALA A 588 -12.33 0.31 28.44
CA ALA A 588 -13.01 1.55 28.07
C ALA A 588 -12.61 2.71 28.97
N ILE A 589 -12.55 2.48 30.28
CA ILE A 589 -12.14 3.49 31.26
C ILE A 589 -10.67 3.90 31.04
N LEU A 590 -9.75 2.95 30.89
CA LEU A 590 -8.33 3.27 30.70
C LEU A 590 -8.02 4.00 29.39
N ARG A 591 -8.68 3.64 28.28
CA ARG A 591 -8.55 4.38 27.01
C ARG A 591 -9.08 5.80 27.13
N ARG A 592 -10.21 5.99 27.82
CA ARG A 592 -10.76 7.33 28.10
C ARG A 592 -9.79 8.17 28.92
N CYS A 593 -9.21 7.61 29.99
CA CYS A 593 -8.18 8.28 30.79
C CYS A 593 -6.96 8.68 29.93
N ARG A 594 -6.40 7.76 29.13
CA ARG A 594 -5.26 8.09 28.24
C ARG A 594 -5.60 9.18 27.22
N ALA A 595 -6.79 9.14 26.64
CA ALA A 595 -7.23 10.16 25.68
C ALA A 595 -7.29 11.55 26.34
N VAL A 596 -7.81 11.64 27.56
CA VAL A 596 -7.81 12.89 28.36
C VAL A 596 -6.37 13.34 28.65
N PHE A 597 -5.50 12.46 29.16
CA PHE A 597 -4.11 12.81 29.45
C PHE A 597 -3.30 13.23 28.21
N SER A 598 -3.55 12.62 27.05
CA SER A 598 -2.86 12.98 25.80
C SER A 598 -3.23 14.39 25.30
N ARG A 599 -4.42 14.89 25.65
CA ARG A 599 -4.87 16.26 25.33
C ARG A 599 -4.32 17.30 26.31
N LEU A 600 -3.90 16.87 27.51
CA LEU A 600 -3.36 17.73 28.57
C LEU A 600 -1.85 17.97 28.47
N ALA A 601 -1.20 17.65 27.35
CA ALA A 601 0.23 17.89 27.15
C ALA A 601 0.54 19.40 27.08
N CYS A 602 0.85 20.00 28.23
CA CYS A 602 1.25 21.40 28.32
C CYS A 602 2.61 21.64 27.63
N PRO A 603 2.75 22.67 26.78
CA PRO A 603 4.03 23.04 26.20
C PRO A 603 4.99 23.57 27.28
N TRP A 604 6.12 22.89 27.44
CA TRP A 604 7.18 23.29 28.38
C TRP A 604 7.87 24.58 27.89
N PRO A 605 8.09 25.59 28.75
CA PRO A 605 9.04 26.67 28.44
C PRO A 605 10.45 26.15 28.71
N VAL A 606 11.12 25.60 27.69
CA VAL A 606 12.53 25.21 27.82
C VAL A 606 13.42 26.45 27.81
N LYS A 607 13.75 26.94 29.00
CA LYS A 607 15.02 27.63 29.28
C LYS A 607 15.58 27.12 30.59
N GLY A 608 16.59 26.26 30.48
CA GLY A 608 17.39 25.75 31.59
C GLY A 608 18.40 24.73 31.06
N GLU A 609 19.59 25.21 30.70
CA GLU A 609 20.74 24.35 30.43
C GLU A 609 21.12 23.60 31.71
N GLY A 610 21.21 22.27 31.64
CA GLY A 610 21.87 21.46 32.66
C GLY A 610 20.94 20.63 33.55
N ALA A 611 20.28 19.62 33.00
CA ALA A 611 19.86 18.44 33.77
C ALA A 611 19.80 17.21 32.84
N SER A 612 20.82 16.36 32.89
CA SER A 612 20.79 15.00 32.33
C SER A 612 20.05 14.10 33.32
N GLY A 613 18.75 13.94 33.13
CA GLY A 613 17.90 12.99 33.86
C GLY A 613 17.30 11.98 32.90
N GLU A 614 17.58 10.70 33.14
CA GLU A 614 17.05 9.53 32.45
C GLU A 614 15.54 9.40 32.68
N TRP A 615 14.79 9.10 31.62
CA TRP A 615 13.33 8.99 31.67
C TRP A 615 12.92 7.70 32.40
N VAL A 616 12.35 7.82 33.60
CA VAL A 616 11.63 6.71 34.23
C VAL A 616 10.29 6.56 33.52
N SER A 617 10.14 5.46 32.78
CA SER A 617 8.93 5.13 32.00
C SER A 617 7.92 4.29 32.78
N ASP A 618 8.17 4.01 34.06
CA ASP A 618 7.33 3.14 34.88
C ASP A 618 6.41 3.91 35.83
N VAL A 619 5.14 3.97 35.48
CA VAL A 619 4.05 4.14 36.45
C VAL A 619 3.72 2.75 36.99
N GLY A 620 4.43 2.32 38.04
CA GLY A 620 4.15 1.05 38.71
C GLY A 620 2.99 1.21 39.70
N MET A 621 1.88 0.48 39.48
CA MET A 621 0.87 0.26 40.53
C MET A 621 1.30 -0.93 41.38
N GLY A 622 1.72 -0.68 42.62
CA GLY A 622 2.06 -1.74 43.58
C GLY A 622 0.80 -2.42 44.14
N THR A 623 0.70 -3.74 43.98
CA THR A 623 -0.32 -4.58 44.64
C THR A 623 0.13 -4.92 46.07
N GLY A 624 -0.15 -4.02 47.03
CA GLY A 624 0.02 -4.29 48.46
C GLY A 624 -1.30 -4.69 49.13
N ALA A 625 -1.28 -5.74 49.96
CA ALA A 625 -2.45 -6.34 50.62
C ALA A 625 -3.22 -5.36 51.56
N PRO A 626 -4.54 -5.53 51.73
CA PRO A 626 -5.36 -4.58 52.49
C PRO A 626 -5.27 -4.81 54.00
N HIS A 627 -4.92 -3.75 54.74
CA HIS A 627 -5.34 -3.63 56.14
C HIS A 627 -6.82 -3.27 56.20
N GLN A 628 -7.60 -4.07 56.93
CA GLN A 628 -9.03 -3.86 57.14
C GLN A 628 -9.32 -2.52 57.82
N VAL A 629 -9.98 -1.62 57.08
CA VAL A 629 -10.82 -0.57 57.65
C VAL A 629 -12.25 -0.86 57.19
N ARG A 630 -13.16 -1.06 58.15
CA ARG A 630 -14.59 -1.30 57.88
C ARG A 630 -15.22 -0.05 57.25
N PRO A 631 -15.96 -0.15 56.13
CA PRO A 631 -16.79 0.96 55.67
C PRO A 631 -18.15 0.91 56.35
N SER A 632 -18.57 2.02 56.96
CA SER A 632 -19.98 2.29 57.20
C SER A 632 -20.65 2.71 55.89
N SER A 633 -21.90 2.30 55.75
CA SER A 633 -22.78 2.37 54.56
C SER A 633 -22.78 3.67 53.76
N SER A 634 -22.90 3.49 52.43
CA SER A 634 -23.32 4.40 51.34
C SER A 634 -22.36 5.52 50.91
N VAL A 635 -21.52 5.28 49.88
CA VAL A 635 -20.99 6.31 48.96
C VAL A 635 -20.69 5.69 47.59
N ALA A 636 -20.85 6.49 46.54
CA ALA A 636 -20.56 6.25 45.13
C ALA A 636 -19.16 5.66 44.85
N THR A 637 -19.01 4.97 43.73
CA THR A 637 -17.72 4.53 43.16
C THR A 637 -16.88 5.73 42.76
N GLU A 638 -15.99 6.15 43.66
CA GLU A 638 -14.95 7.16 43.41
C GLU A 638 -13.68 6.46 42.89
N ALA A 639 -13.16 6.89 41.73
CA ALA A 639 -11.87 6.46 41.23
C ALA A 639 -10.78 7.38 41.83
N VAL A 640 -10.04 6.88 42.82
CA VAL A 640 -8.88 7.58 43.40
C VAL A 640 -7.61 7.04 42.74
N SER A 641 -6.87 7.91 42.06
CA SER A 641 -5.55 7.57 41.53
C SER A 641 -4.48 8.30 42.34
N THR A 642 -3.58 7.56 42.99
CA THR A 642 -2.44 8.10 43.73
C THR A 642 -1.23 8.20 42.80
N VAL A 643 -0.65 9.39 42.68
CA VAL A 643 0.64 9.59 42.00
C VAL A 643 1.72 9.76 43.05
N SER A 644 2.55 8.74 43.27
CA SER A 644 3.74 8.83 44.13
C SER A 644 4.98 9.02 43.25
N GLY A 645 5.50 10.25 43.21
CA GLY A 645 6.74 10.59 42.52
C GLY A 645 7.40 11.78 43.23
N GLY A 646 8.73 11.84 43.23
CA GLY A 646 9.49 12.93 43.87
C GLY A 646 9.10 14.33 43.39
N ALA A 647 9.64 15.38 44.03
CA ALA A 647 9.24 16.80 43.91
C ALA A 647 8.84 17.32 42.51
N GLY A 648 9.40 16.77 41.42
CA GLY A 648 9.03 17.10 40.04
C GLY A 648 7.60 16.74 39.64
N ALA A 649 7.02 15.64 40.14
CA ALA A 649 5.65 15.23 39.79
C ALA A 649 4.61 16.17 40.42
N ALA A 650 4.80 16.56 41.67
CA ALA A 650 3.94 17.54 42.33
C ALA A 650 4.04 18.92 41.68
N TRP A 651 5.22 19.32 41.20
CA TRP A 651 5.42 20.58 40.47
C TRP A 651 4.71 20.61 39.11
N TYR A 652 4.66 19.48 38.40
CA TYR A 652 3.92 19.34 37.16
C TYR A 652 2.40 19.49 37.36
N VAL A 653 1.86 18.87 38.41
CA VAL A 653 0.43 18.98 38.74
C VAL A 653 0.09 20.41 39.21
N MET A 654 0.96 21.07 39.98
CA MET A 654 0.76 22.48 40.39
C MET A 654 0.75 23.45 39.20
N THR A 655 1.64 23.29 38.22
CA THR A 655 1.67 24.17 37.04
C THR A 655 0.51 23.94 36.08
N CYS A 656 -0.12 22.76 36.13
CA CYS A 656 -1.29 22.43 35.31
C CYS A 656 -2.62 22.55 36.06
N GLN A 657 -2.62 22.99 37.34
CA GLN A 657 -3.81 22.97 38.18
C GLN A 657 -5.00 23.70 37.55
N GLN A 658 -4.77 24.89 36.98
CA GLN A 658 -5.83 25.65 36.33
C GLN A 658 -6.43 24.89 35.12
N VAL A 659 -5.58 24.24 34.31
CA VAL A 659 -6.03 23.44 33.15
C VAL A 659 -6.78 22.19 33.60
N LEU A 660 -6.30 21.53 34.66
CA LEU A 660 -6.97 20.36 35.24
C LEU A 660 -8.35 20.73 35.79
N GLU A 661 -8.44 21.85 36.52
CA GLU A 661 -9.71 22.37 37.04
C GLU A 661 -10.67 22.82 35.92
N GLU A 662 -10.16 23.42 34.85
CA GLU A 662 -10.94 23.78 33.65
C GLU A 662 -11.50 22.56 32.91
N ASN A 663 -10.84 21.39 33.02
CA ASN A 663 -11.32 20.11 32.51
C ASN A 663 -12.04 19.27 33.59
N GLY A 664 -12.35 19.93 34.71
CA GLY A 664 -12.99 19.43 35.93
C GLY A 664 -12.41 18.18 36.57
N ILE A 665 -11.09 18.12 36.52
CA ILE A 665 -10.26 17.33 37.41
C ILE A 665 -9.88 18.24 38.59
N ASN A 666 -10.51 18.01 39.74
CA ASN A 666 -10.12 18.71 40.96
C ASN A 666 -8.81 18.12 41.49
N VAL A 667 -7.93 18.99 41.96
CA VAL A 667 -6.67 18.59 42.59
C VAL A 667 -6.69 19.03 44.05
N ALA A 668 -6.43 18.11 44.99
CA ALA A 668 -6.06 18.48 46.34
C ALA A 668 -4.66 17.99 46.70
N TYR A 669 -3.93 18.83 47.41
CA TYR A 669 -2.59 18.52 47.86
C TYR A 669 -2.63 18.19 49.36
N VAL A 670 -2.02 17.07 49.73
CA VAL A 670 -1.71 16.76 51.12
C VAL A 670 -0.26 17.17 51.37
N TYR A 671 -0.07 18.20 52.20
CA TYR A 671 1.25 18.72 52.54
C TYR A 671 1.85 18.00 53.75
N SER A 672 3.14 17.70 53.67
CA SER A 672 3.96 17.34 54.83
C SER A 672 4.16 18.56 55.76
N PRO A 673 4.42 18.37 57.06
CA PRO A 673 4.94 19.45 57.92
C PRO A 673 6.21 20.12 57.38
N SER A 674 6.94 19.47 56.47
CA SER A 674 8.13 19.99 55.80
C SER A 674 7.85 20.89 54.58
N THR A 675 6.63 21.40 54.39
CA THR A 675 6.20 22.29 53.28
C THR A 675 6.26 21.71 51.86
N GLU A 676 6.59 20.44 51.69
CA GLU A 676 6.54 19.75 50.39
C GLU A 676 5.21 18.98 50.22
N PRO A 677 4.54 19.08 49.05
CA PRO A 677 3.35 18.28 48.75
C PRO A 677 3.73 16.80 48.62
N LEU A 678 3.19 15.98 49.52
CA LEU A 678 3.44 14.52 49.58
C LEU A 678 2.53 13.74 48.63
N LEU A 679 1.33 14.27 48.37
CA LEU A 679 0.30 13.57 47.60
C LEU A 679 -0.59 14.56 46.87
N ALA A 680 -0.79 14.36 45.58
CA ALA A 680 -1.86 15.00 44.81
C ALA A 680 -3.01 13.99 44.65
N LEU A 681 -4.18 14.33 45.19
CA LEU A 681 -5.43 13.61 44.99
C LEU A 681 -6.17 14.26 43.82
N LEU A 682 -6.44 13.47 42.78
CA LEU A 682 -7.15 13.90 41.58
C LEU A 682 -8.56 13.30 41.63
N TRP A 683 -9.59 14.14 41.45
CA TRP A 683 -10.98 13.68 41.38
C TRP A 683 -11.66 14.23 40.13
N TYR A 684 -12.21 13.32 39.32
CA TYR A 684 -12.93 13.66 38.10
C TYR A 684 -14.44 13.69 38.35
N HIS A 685 -15.13 14.77 37.96
CA HIS A 685 -16.58 14.84 38.11
C HIS A 685 -17.28 14.03 36.99
N PRO A 686 -18.01 12.94 37.31
CA PRO A 686 -18.52 12.00 36.29
C PRO A 686 -19.43 12.66 35.24
N GLY A 687 -20.14 13.73 35.60
CA GLY A 687 -21.05 14.41 34.68
C GLY A 687 -20.37 15.20 33.55
N ILE A 688 -19.05 15.44 33.62
CA ILE A 688 -18.35 16.27 32.62
C ILE A 688 -18.32 15.57 31.28
N GLU A 689 -18.03 14.26 31.26
CA GLU A 689 -18.04 13.46 30.03
C GLU A 689 -19.42 13.49 29.37
N THR A 690 -20.48 13.34 30.17
CA THR A 690 -21.86 13.41 29.70
C THR A 690 -22.16 14.79 29.09
N LEU A 691 -21.69 15.87 29.72
CA LEU A 691 -21.84 17.23 29.20
C LEU A 691 -20.97 17.54 27.99
N GLU A 692 -19.81 16.92 27.80
CA GLU A 692 -18.97 17.16 26.62
C GLU A 692 -19.44 16.36 25.42
N THR A 693 -19.71 15.07 25.63
CA THR A 693 -20.11 14.14 24.56
C THR A 693 -21.57 14.30 24.18
N GLY A 694 -22.42 14.77 25.10
CA GLY A 694 -23.87 14.75 24.97
C GLY A 694 -24.47 13.34 25.09
N ALA A 695 -23.64 12.29 25.25
CA ALA A 695 -24.12 10.92 25.34
C ALA A 695 -24.82 10.69 26.68
N GLY A 696 -26.09 10.30 26.64
CA GLY A 696 -26.89 10.05 27.84
C GLY A 696 -27.43 11.31 28.54
N LEU A 697 -27.24 12.51 27.97
CA LEU A 697 -27.94 13.69 28.46
C LEU A 697 -29.43 13.59 28.12
N PRO A 698 -30.33 13.99 29.04
CA PRO A 698 -31.71 14.24 28.72
C PRO A 698 -31.85 15.24 27.58
N THR A 699 -32.67 14.92 26.58
CA THR A 699 -32.95 15.82 25.45
C THR A 699 -34.42 16.22 25.40
N ARG A 700 -34.73 17.35 24.76
CA ARG A 700 -36.10 17.87 24.65
C ARG A 700 -37.06 16.97 23.86
N ASP A 701 -36.55 16.10 23.01
CA ASP A 701 -37.32 15.15 22.21
C ASP A 701 -37.62 13.84 22.96
N GLN A 702 -36.87 13.52 24.01
CA GLN A 702 -37.17 12.36 24.86
C GLN A 702 -38.47 12.56 25.64
N PRO A 703 -39.27 11.51 25.85
CA PRO A 703 -40.41 11.54 26.74
C PRO A 703 -39.99 11.75 28.21
N ALA A 704 -40.88 12.33 29.01
CA ALA A 704 -40.56 12.77 30.38
C ALA A 704 -40.06 11.65 31.31
N TRP A 705 -40.61 10.43 31.20
CA TRP A 705 -40.15 9.28 32.00
C TRP A 705 -38.73 8.83 31.63
N GLU A 706 -38.35 8.90 30.36
CA GLU A 706 -37.02 8.54 29.87
C GLU A 706 -35.96 9.57 30.33
N ARG A 707 -36.30 10.87 30.31
CA ARG A 707 -35.43 11.93 30.87
C ARG A 707 -35.12 11.74 32.36
N LEU A 708 -36.06 11.16 33.11
CA LEU A 708 -35.88 10.85 34.52
C LEU A 708 -35.25 9.47 34.77
N GLY A 709 -35.14 8.62 33.74
CA GLY A 709 -34.66 7.24 33.86
C GLY A 709 -35.59 6.36 34.70
N VAL A 710 -36.90 6.45 34.47
CA VAL A 710 -37.93 5.66 35.16
C VAL A 710 -38.93 5.06 34.17
N ASP A 711 -39.65 4.05 34.62
CA ASP A 711 -40.74 3.46 33.84
C ASP A 711 -41.92 4.42 33.67
N ARG A 712 -42.71 4.21 32.61
CA ARG A 712 -43.84 5.07 32.24
C ARG A 712 -44.93 5.12 33.31
N ASP A 713 -45.06 4.05 34.09
CA ASP A 713 -46.01 3.84 35.18
C ASP A 713 -45.39 4.02 36.58
N ALA A 714 -44.20 4.65 36.66
CA ALA A 714 -43.51 4.90 37.91
C ALA A 714 -44.40 5.63 38.94
N SER A 715 -44.41 5.11 40.16
CA SER A 715 -45.16 5.68 41.27
C SER A 715 -44.67 7.07 41.64
N GLY A 716 -45.52 7.89 42.27
CA GLY A 716 -45.11 9.22 42.74
C GLY A 716 -43.89 9.20 43.68
N ARG A 717 -43.63 8.08 44.39
CA ARG A 717 -42.43 7.91 45.22
C ARG A 717 -41.18 7.68 44.36
N GLU A 718 -41.28 6.88 43.31
CA GLU A 718 -40.19 6.63 42.37
C GLU A 718 -39.83 7.88 41.58
N LEU A 719 -40.83 8.63 41.11
CA LEU A 719 -40.63 9.92 40.44
C LEU A 719 -39.84 10.90 41.30
N ARG A 720 -40.23 11.07 42.57
CA ARG A 720 -39.50 11.94 43.52
C ARG A 720 -38.07 11.48 43.74
N ARG A 721 -37.84 10.17 43.85
CA ARG A 721 -36.50 9.61 44.07
C ARG A 721 -35.62 9.77 42.83
N ALA A 722 -36.17 9.58 41.64
CA ALA A 722 -35.47 9.76 40.37
C ALA A 722 -35.10 11.24 40.16
N TYR A 723 -36.07 12.14 40.32
CA TYR A 723 -35.85 13.58 40.27
C TYR A 723 -34.78 14.01 41.28
N TYR A 724 -34.85 13.56 42.53
CA TYR A 724 -33.84 13.90 43.55
C TYR A 724 -32.41 13.46 43.16
N ARG A 725 -32.26 12.26 42.58
CA ARG A 725 -30.94 11.79 42.11
C ARG A 725 -30.40 12.65 40.96
N GLN A 726 -31.24 12.95 39.97
CA GLN A 726 -30.85 13.76 38.82
C GLN A 726 -30.60 15.22 39.20
N SER A 727 -31.44 15.80 40.06
CA SER A 727 -31.29 17.18 40.53
C SER A 727 -30.00 17.34 41.33
N LEU A 728 -29.60 16.37 42.15
CA LEU A 728 -28.29 16.37 42.82
C LEU A 728 -27.10 16.27 41.85
N LEU A 729 -27.26 15.62 40.70
CA LEU A 729 -26.19 15.49 39.71
C LEU A 729 -26.02 16.78 38.89
N TRP A 730 -27.14 17.38 38.48
CA TRP A 730 -27.18 18.52 37.57
C TRP A 730 -27.40 19.87 38.26
N HIS A 731 -27.47 19.93 39.60
CA HIS A 731 -27.74 21.18 40.32
C HIS A 731 -26.71 22.26 39.94
N PRO A 732 -27.14 23.47 39.54
CA PRO A 732 -26.24 24.53 39.06
C PRO A 732 -25.10 24.86 40.04
N ASP A 733 -25.39 24.85 41.34
CA ASP A 733 -24.38 25.10 42.39
C ASP A 733 -23.19 24.13 42.36
N ARG A 734 -23.37 22.88 41.91
CA ARG A 734 -22.26 21.91 41.78
C ARG A 734 -21.38 22.21 40.58
N TRP A 735 -21.90 22.96 39.62
CA TRP A 735 -21.25 23.28 38.36
C TRP A 735 -20.67 24.69 38.34
N VAL A 736 -20.83 25.48 39.42
CA VAL A 736 -20.34 26.87 39.50
C VAL A 736 -18.82 26.98 39.30
N ARG A 737 -18.06 25.92 39.63
CA ARG A 737 -16.60 25.85 39.44
C ARG A 737 -16.18 25.46 38.02
N TYR A 738 -17.11 24.98 37.21
CA TYR A 738 -16.88 24.53 35.83
C TYR A 738 -17.56 25.50 34.86
N ALA A 739 -16.99 26.70 34.72
CA ALA A 739 -17.61 27.80 33.99
C ALA A 739 -18.01 27.45 32.54
N ILE A 740 -17.29 26.54 31.89
CA ILE A 740 -17.56 26.07 30.52
C ILE A 740 -18.80 25.15 30.48
N HIS A 741 -19.04 24.37 31.53
CA HIS A 741 -20.10 23.36 31.59
C HIS A 741 -21.34 23.84 32.36
N SER A 742 -21.25 24.93 33.14
CA SER A 742 -22.32 25.43 34.01
C SER A 742 -23.61 25.75 33.26
N ALA A 743 -23.53 26.39 32.10
CA ALA A 743 -24.69 26.70 31.26
C ALA A 743 -25.38 25.42 30.76
N ARG A 744 -24.61 24.42 30.33
CA ARG A 744 -25.17 23.16 29.83
C ARG A 744 -25.75 22.30 30.95
N ALA A 745 -25.15 22.33 32.15
CA ALA A 745 -25.70 21.67 33.34
C ALA A 745 -27.03 22.30 33.78
N GLN A 746 -27.14 23.64 33.71
CA GLN A 746 -28.39 24.37 33.94
C GLN A 746 -29.49 23.91 32.98
N ASP A 747 -29.19 23.83 31.67
CA ASP A 747 -30.17 23.36 30.67
C ASP A 747 -30.67 21.94 31.00
N VAL A 748 -29.77 21.03 31.39
CA VAL A 748 -30.13 19.66 31.76
C VAL A 748 -30.97 19.62 33.03
N PHE A 749 -30.63 20.44 34.02
CA PHE A 749 -31.38 20.56 35.26
C PHE A 749 -32.82 21.04 35.01
N GLU A 750 -33.01 22.02 34.14
CA GLU A 750 -34.33 22.51 33.73
C GLU A 750 -35.13 21.40 33.03
N LEU A 751 -34.51 20.65 32.11
CA LEU A 751 -35.18 19.53 31.43
C LEU A 751 -35.64 18.43 32.38
N VAL A 752 -34.84 18.13 33.40
CA VAL A 752 -35.16 17.17 34.46
C VAL A 752 -36.30 17.71 35.34
N GLY A 753 -36.30 19.01 35.65
CA GLY A 753 -37.39 19.69 36.38
C GLY A 753 -38.72 19.62 35.62
N ASP A 754 -38.72 20.04 34.35
CA ASP A 754 -39.89 20.02 33.48
C ASP A 754 -40.49 18.61 33.36
N ALA A 755 -39.63 17.59 33.22
CA ALA A 755 -40.05 16.20 33.13
C ALA A 755 -40.75 15.73 34.41
N TYR A 756 -40.22 16.11 35.58
CA TYR A 756 -40.81 15.76 36.87
C TYR A 756 -42.17 16.42 37.07
N GLU A 757 -42.31 17.71 36.77
CA GLU A 757 -43.58 18.43 36.89
C GLU A 757 -44.66 17.85 35.97
N TRP A 758 -44.29 17.50 34.74
CA TRP A 758 -45.18 16.87 33.77
C TRP A 758 -45.65 15.48 34.23
N MET A 759 -44.74 14.63 34.74
CA MET A 759 -45.10 13.29 35.22
C MET A 759 -46.02 13.35 36.45
N VAL A 760 -45.73 14.25 37.41
CA VAL A 760 -46.54 14.40 38.63
C VAL A 760 -47.95 14.92 38.31
N SER A 761 -48.07 15.86 37.37
CA SER A 761 -49.39 16.38 36.94
C SER A 761 -50.19 15.33 36.17
N SER A 762 -49.55 14.57 35.27
CA SER A 762 -50.17 13.48 34.50
C SER A 762 -50.65 12.33 35.39
N SER A 763 -49.86 11.93 36.40
CA SER A 763 -50.25 10.90 37.38
C SER A 763 -51.52 11.30 38.14
N LYS A 764 -51.61 12.56 38.59
CA LYS A 764 -52.80 13.08 39.28
C LYS A 764 -54.03 13.12 38.37
N ALA A 765 -53.85 13.42 37.09
CA ALA A 765 -54.95 13.39 36.12
C ALA A 765 -55.47 11.96 35.91
N LEU A 766 -54.57 11.00 35.78
CA LEU A 766 -54.92 9.59 35.63
C LEU A 766 -55.66 9.04 36.86
N GLU A 767 -55.17 9.35 38.07
CA GLU A 767 -55.82 8.97 39.33
C GLU A 767 -57.24 9.54 39.46
N ARG A 768 -57.50 10.75 38.93
CA ARG A 768 -58.84 11.34 38.91
C ARG A 768 -59.77 10.62 37.95
N THR A 769 -59.29 10.21 36.78
CA THR A 769 -60.09 9.47 35.80
C THR A 769 -60.36 8.02 36.19
N THR A 770 -59.50 7.41 37.02
CA THR A 770 -59.74 6.05 37.54
C THR A 770 -60.68 6.02 38.74
N ASN A 771 -60.81 7.14 39.46
CA ASN A 771 -61.68 7.28 40.63
C ASN A 771 -63.05 7.89 40.32
N ALA A 772 -63.28 8.35 39.09
CA ALA A 772 -64.55 8.83 38.57
C ALA A 772 -65.21 7.73 37.73
#